data_AF-A0A1I1WCQ4-F1
#
_entry.id   AF-A0A1I1WCQ4-F1
#
_cell.length_a   1.000
_cell.length_b   1.000
_cell.length_c   1.000
_cell.angle_alpha   90.00
_cell.angle_beta   90.00
_cell.angle_gamma   90.00
#
_symmetry.space_group_name_H-M   'P 1'
#
loop_
_entity.id
_entity.type
_entity.pdbx_description
1 polymer ?
#
loop_
_entity_poly.entity_id
_entity_poly.type
_entity_poly.pdbx_seq_one_letter_code
_entity_poly.pdbx_strand_id
1 'polypeptide(L)'
;MKHSKEGNEYFILLFRFGLIMLLYTICRLAFYFFNSDLFENLSFQTFKRILYGGLRFDLSAVLYINSLYLLLYLIPFKIKFRIGYQNFLKWLFIVTNAIGLAANVSDIIYYRFTLKRTTASVFKIFSHEENLLLLWGRFLVDYWYATLLWLVLIGVMVWGYSRFKPRPMGFRNRWQYSMVGILFLAIIGGLTIGGMRGGFRHSTRPINISNAAQYVERPEEIPIVLNTPFAILRTFDKSTFQEVKYFSSEELDSIFSPVHYPKRSASFNQHIIQEKRPNIVLIILESFGREHIGALNKNLEDGNYKGYTPFLDSLIAQSWAFNRAYANGRKSIDALPSIVASVPSLVQPYIVSEYANNRINGMAHLLKKIGYETAFYHGAPNGSMGFLAFTKMAGYDQYLGKNEFNNDGEFDGIWGIWDEPFFQFFAQDMNRLNEPFFTTIFSLSSHHPFKVPEKYEGVFPEGPLPLHKCMGYTDMALRRFFESAAKAPWFKNTLFIITADHCTIPFHEEYKTPVESFAIPILFYKPDEIEPRMDNSLAQQTDILPTVMSFIDYPYPFVAFGNDLWSAKNNKRFVINYFNESFQFLYENYALYFDGKNVTGIYDLEHDPLQKHNLIGQVDKPSAEKLLKAVIQQYISRMINDRLAWNVEGNKHDH
;
A
#
# COMPACT_ATOMS: atom_id res chain seq x y z
N MET A 1 -9.94 -52.95 10.94
CA MET A 1 -9.34 -51.78 11.63
C MET A 1 -7.82 -51.81 11.44
N LYS A 2 -7.26 -51.00 10.54
CA LYS A 2 -5.79 -50.91 10.35
C LYS A 2 -5.17 -50.20 11.57
N HIS A 3 -4.19 -50.83 12.23
CA HIS A 3 -3.45 -50.24 13.35
C HIS A 3 -2.86 -48.88 12.96
N SER A 4 -3.33 -47.80 13.59
CA SER A 4 -2.72 -46.48 13.50
C SER A 4 -1.29 -46.58 14.06
N LYS A 5 -0.29 -46.16 13.29
CA LYS A 5 1.11 -46.16 13.75
C LYS A 5 1.26 -45.02 14.77
N GLU A 6 1.98 -45.26 15.86
CA GLU A 6 2.25 -44.21 16.85
C GLU A 6 3.57 -43.52 16.53
N GLY A 7 3.67 -42.23 16.86
CA GLY A 7 4.87 -41.43 16.60
C GLY A 7 5.04 -40.31 17.62
N ASN A 8 6.20 -39.66 17.59
CA ASN A 8 6.48 -38.48 18.39
C ASN A 8 5.46 -37.37 18.09
N GLU A 9 4.97 -36.70 19.14
CA GLU A 9 3.95 -35.64 19.04
C GLU A 9 4.32 -34.50 18.08
N TYR A 10 5.56 -34.02 18.08
CA TYR A 10 5.99 -32.92 17.22
C TYR A 10 6.17 -33.36 15.76
N PHE A 11 6.64 -34.60 15.54
CA PHE A 11 6.69 -35.18 14.20
C PHE A 11 5.28 -35.31 13.61
N ILE A 12 4.31 -35.74 14.41
CA ILE A 12 2.92 -35.85 13.98
C ILE A 12 2.30 -34.47 13.71
N LEU A 13 2.64 -33.46 14.52
CA LEU A 13 2.25 -32.09 14.25
C LEU A 13 2.79 -31.61 12.89
N LEU A 14 4.08 -31.80 12.63
CA LEU A 14 4.70 -31.46 11.34
C LEU A 14 4.06 -32.22 10.18
N PHE A 15 3.78 -33.50 10.33
CA PHE A 15 3.08 -34.29 9.32
C PHE A 15 1.68 -33.75 9.02
N ARG A 16 0.91 -33.42 10.05
CA ARG A 16 -0.46 -32.87 9.89
C ARG A 16 -0.44 -31.51 9.19
N PHE A 17 0.51 -30.65 9.54
CA PHE A 17 0.69 -29.36 8.88
C PHE A 17 1.22 -29.51 7.44
N GLY A 18 2.13 -30.45 7.19
CA GLY A 18 2.58 -30.80 5.85
C GLY A 18 1.45 -31.33 4.96
N LEU A 19 0.56 -32.15 5.53
CA LEU A 19 -0.63 -32.66 4.84
C LEU A 19 -1.56 -31.52 4.41
N ILE A 20 -1.91 -30.60 5.32
CA ILE A 20 -2.82 -29.50 4.95
C ILE A 20 -2.15 -28.52 3.96
N MET A 21 -0.85 -28.27 4.06
CA MET A 21 -0.09 -27.49 3.08
C MET A 21 -0.14 -28.13 1.68
N LEU A 22 -0.04 -29.46 1.60
CA LEU A 22 -0.22 -30.19 0.35
C LEU A 22 -1.64 -30.02 -0.21
N LEU A 23 -2.67 -30.10 0.63
CA LEU A 23 -4.06 -29.90 0.20
C LEU A 23 -4.30 -28.47 -0.32
N TYR A 24 -3.75 -27.45 0.34
CA TYR A 24 -3.79 -26.07 -0.15
C TYR A 24 -3.06 -25.91 -1.50
N THR A 25 -1.92 -26.60 -1.66
CA THR A 25 -1.20 -26.61 -2.94
C THR A 25 -2.05 -27.25 -4.05
N ILE A 26 -2.77 -28.34 -3.76
CA ILE A 26 -3.71 -28.96 -4.70
C ILE A 26 -4.84 -27.99 -5.05
N CYS A 27 -5.43 -27.31 -4.06
CA CYS A 27 -6.44 -26.27 -4.31
C CYS A 27 -5.92 -25.15 -5.21
N ARG A 28 -4.67 -24.72 -5.02
CA ARG A 28 -4.02 -23.69 -5.85
C ARG A 28 -3.80 -24.15 -7.28
N LEU A 29 -3.32 -25.39 -7.46
CA LEU A 29 -3.16 -25.97 -8.79
C LEU A 29 -4.51 -26.14 -9.47
N ALA A 30 -5.52 -26.65 -8.76
CA ALA A 30 -6.88 -26.74 -9.27
C ALA A 30 -7.41 -25.36 -9.67
N PHE A 31 -7.26 -24.35 -8.83
CA PHE A 31 -7.63 -22.97 -9.15
C PHE A 31 -7.00 -22.49 -10.47
N TYR A 32 -5.70 -22.70 -10.64
CA TYR A 32 -5.01 -22.32 -11.88
C TYR A 32 -5.57 -23.07 -13.09
N PHE A 33 -5.66 -24.40 -13.04
CA PHE A 33 -6.10 -25.20 -14.20
C PHE A 33 -7.55 -24.90 -14.60
N PHE A 34 -8.45 -24.75 -13.61
CA PHE A 34 -9.85 -24.41 -13.83
C PHE A 34 -10.06 -22.96 -14.29
N ASN A 35 -9.03 -22.10 -14.28
CA ASN A 35 -9.11 -20.70 -14.71
C ASN A 35 -7.97 -20.34 -15.67
N SER A 36 -7.37 -21.35 -16.32
CA SER A 36 -6.14 -21.17 -17.12
C SER A 36 -6.36 -20.27 -18.34
N ASP A 37 -7.57 -20.24 -18.88
CA ASP A 37 -8.05 -19.32 -19.91
C ASP A 37 -8.00 -17.85 -19.49
N LEU A 38 -8.06 -17.55 -18.18
CA LEU A 38 -7.96 -16.18 -17.65
C LEU A 38 -6.50 -15.73 -17.42
N PHE A 39 -5.53 -16.63 -17.61
CA PHE A 39 -4.11 -16.39 -17.31
C PHE A 39 -3.21 -16.72 -18.51
N GLU A 40 -3.41 -16.02 -19.62
CA GLU A 40 -2.62 -16.22 -20.84
C GLU A 40 -1.14 -15.82 -20.66
N ASN A 41 -0.23 -16.49 -21.37
CA ASN A 41 1.21 -16.13 -21.46
C ASN A 41 2.05 -16.27 -20.16
N LEU A 42 1.68 -17.17 -19.25
CA LEU A 42 2.49 -17.48 -18.07
C LEU A 42 3.74 -18.29 -18.43
N SER A 43 4.93 -17.69 -18.26
CA SER A 43 6.19 -18.42 -18.40
C SER A 43 6.34 -19.46 -17.28
N PHE A 44 7.05 -20.56 -17.55
CA PHE A 44 7.33 -21.59 -16.55
C PHE A 44 8.10 -21.03 -15.33
N GLN A 45 8.99 -20.06 -15.56
CA GLN A 45 9.77 -19.43 -14.50
C GLN A 45 8.87 -18.54 -13.62
N THR A 46 7.98 -17.77 -14.23
CA THR A 46 6.97 -16.96 -13.55
C THR A 46 6.02 -17.86 -12.74
N PHE A 47 5.56 -18.97 -13.32
CA PHE A 47 4.71 -19.94 -12.64
C PHE A 47 5.38 -20.57 -11.40
N LYS A 48 6.65 -20.96 -11.49
CA LYS A 48 7.42 -21.44 -10.32
C LYS A 48 7.51 -20.38 -9.22
N ARG A 49 7.77 -19.12 -9.59
CA ARG A 49 7.83 -18.00 -8.64
C ARG A 49 6.48 -17.76 -7.95
N ILE A 50 5.39 -17.85 -8.71
CA ILE A 50 4.01 -17.76 -8.20
C ILE A 50 3.73 -18.88 -7.20
N LEU A 51 4.07 -20.14 -7.52
CA LEU A 51 3.88 -21.27 -6.59
C LEU A 51 4.69 -21.10 -5.31
N TYR A 52 5.95 -20.65 -5.43
CA TYR A 52 6.78 -20.34 -4.27
C TYR A 52 6.18 -19.24 -3.37
N GLY A 53 5.69 -18.16 -3.99
CA GLY A 53 4.94 -17.12 -3.27
C GLY A 53 3.70 -17.68 -2.60
N GLY A 54 2.92 -18.49 -3.33
CA GLY A 54 1.70 -19.12 -2.86
C GLY A 54 1.87 -19.95 -1.59
N LEU A 55 2.97 -20.71 -1.49
CA LEU A 55 3.28 -21.47 -0.28
C LEU A 55 3.41 -20.59 0.97
N ARG A 56 3.88 -19.35 0.84
CA ARG A 56 3.97 -18.41 1.98
C ARG A 56 2.58 -17.96 2.44
N PHE A 57 1.67 -17.67 1.50
CA PHE A 57 0.29 -17.32 1.82
C PHE A 57 -0.51 -18.51 2.35
N ASP A 58 -0.26 -19.71 1.83
CA ASP A 58 -0.85 -20.97 2.32
C ASP A 58 -0.43 -21.25 3.75
N LEU A 59 0.87 -21.10 4.04
CA LEU A 59 1.40 -21.25 5.39
C LEU A 59 0.73 -20.26 6.34
N SER A 60 0.63 -18.99 5.96
CA SER A 60 -0.02 -17.99 6.79
C SER A 60 -1.49 -18.32 7.06
N ALA A 61 -2.27 -18.72 6.04
CA ALA A 61 -3.67 -19.12 6.21
C ALA A 61 -3.81 -20.31 7.16
N VAL A 62 -3.02 -21.36 6.91
CA VAL A 62 -3.03 -22.59 7.71
C VAL A 62 -2.70 -22.28 9.17
N LEU A 63 -1.70 -21.42 9.44
CA LEU A 63 -1.34 -21.02 10.80
C LEU A 63 -2.45 -20.21 11.49
N TYR A 64 -3.12 -19.29 10.79
CA TYR A 64 -4.24 -18.53 11.35
C TYR A 64 -5.42 -19.42 11.72
N ILE A 65 -5.86 -20.27 10.77
CA ILE A 65 -6.99 -21.20 10.95
C ILE A 65 -6.71 -22.19 12.09
N ASN A 66 -5.45 -22.62 12.23
CA ASN A 66 -5.05 -23.62 13.23
C ASN A 66 -4.42 -23.01 14.48
N SER A 67 -4.53 -21.70 14.72
CA SER A 67 -3.92 -21.03 15.87
C SER A 67 -4.40 -21.61 17.21
N LEU A 68 -5.71 -21.80 17.37
CA LEU A 68 -6.30 -22.45 18.55
C LEU A 68 -5.88 -23.92 18.66
N TYR A 69 -5.85 -24.64 17.52
CA TYR A 69 -5.38 -26.03 17.50
C TYR A 69 -3.93 -26.14 17.98
N LEU A 70 -3.04 -25.27 17.48
CA LEU A 70 -1.63 -25.23 17.86
C LEU A 70 -1.48 -24.94 19.35
N LEU A 71 -2.16 -23.92 19.87
CA LEU A 71 -2.11 -23.58 21.29
C LEU A 71 -2.50 -24.79 22.16
N LEU A 72 -3.62 -25.43 21.86
CA LEU A 72 -4.14 -26.57 22.62
C LEU A 72 -3.28 -27.83 22.45
N TYR A 73 -2.73 -28.07 21.25
CA TYR A 73 -1.84 -29.20 20.98
C TYR A 73 -0.48 -29.05 21.70
N LEU A 74 0.00 -27.82 21.88
CA LEU A 74 1.32 -27.53 22.44
C LEU A 74 1.32 -27.32 23.95
N ILE A 75 0.17 -27.40 24.63
CA ILE A 75 0.09 -27.31 26.09
C ILE A 75 1.10 -28.29 26.73
N PRO A 76 1.91 -27.85 27.73
CA PRO A 76 3.01 -28.61 28.31
C PRO A 76 2.54 -29.68 29.31
N PHE A 77 1.32 -30.20 29.16
CA PHE A 77 0.72 -31.19 30.06
C PHE A 77 0.29 -32.44 29.29
N LYS A 78 0.45 -33.61 29.92
CA LYS A 78 0.06 -34.91 29.32
C LYS A 78 -1.46 -35.10 29.20
N ILE A 79 -2.29 -34.16 29.68
CA ILE A 79 -3.75 -34.19 29.55
C ILE A 79 -4.19 -34.30 28.08
N LYS A 80 -3.39 -33.73 27.17
CA LYS A 80 -3.71 -33.73 25.74
C LYS A 80 -3.73 -35.11 25.10
N PHE A 81 -3.15 -36.14 25.72
CA PHE A 81 -3.17 -37.52 25.19
C PHE A 81 -4.41 -38.31 25.59
N ARG A 82 -5.30 -37.75 26.43
CA ARG A 82 -6.59 -38.39 26.74
C ARG A 82 -7.42 -38.52 25.47
N ILE A 83 -8.16 -39.64 25.36
CA ILE A 83 -8.96 -39.97 24.17
C ILE A 83 -9.95 -38.86 23.83
N GLY A 84 -10.67 -38.32 24.82
CA GLY A 84 -11.59 -37.21 24.63
C GLY A 84 -10.90 -35.95 24.10
N TYR A 85 -9.72 -35.60 24.63
CA TYR A 85 -8.96 -34.44 24.19
C TYR A 85 -8.41 -34.61 22.76
N GLN A 86 -7.90 -35.80 22.43
CA GLN A 86 -7.44 -36.11 21.07
C GLN A 86 -8.59 -36.11 20.05
N ASN A 87 -9.77 -36.59 20.44
CA ASN A 87 -10.97 -36.52 19.60
C ASN A 87 -11.43 -35.08 19.39
N PHE A 88 -11.41 -34.27 20.45
CA PHE A 88 -11.70 -32.84 20.35
C PHE A 88 -10.71 -32.13 19.41
N LEU A 89 -9.40 -32.31 19.60
CA LEU A 89 -8.36 -31.77 18.72
C LEU A 89 -8.53 -32.24 17.27
N LYS A 90 -8.88 -33.51 17.06
CA LYS A 90 -9.15 -34.06 15.73
C LYS A 90 -10.26 -33.30 15.02
N TRP A 91 -11.40 -33.11 15.69
CA TRP A 91 -12.53 -32.42 15.07
C TRP A 91 -12.28 -30.93 14.94
N LEU A 92 -11.60 -30.29 15.90
CA LEU A 92 -11.15 -28.91 15.78
C LEU A 92 -10.30 -28.72 14.52
N PHE A 93 -9.31 -29.59 14.28
CA PHE A 93 -8.47 -29.54 13.08
C PHE A 93 -9.28 -29.82 11.80
N ILE A 94 -10.09 -30.87 11.78
CA ILE A 94 -10.85 -31.26 10.58
C ILE A 94 -11.85 -30.18 10.19
N VAL A 95 -12.65 -29.67 11.14
CA VAL A 95 -13.72 -28.71 10.85
C VAL A 95 -13.13 -27.37 10.39
N THR A 96 -12.15 -26.83 11.11
CA THR A 96 -11.55 -25.54 10.75
C THR A 96 -10.88 -25.57 9.39
N ASN A 97 -10.13 -26.64 9.07
CA ASN A 97 -9.50 -26.78 7.76
C ASN A 97 -10.49 -27.17 6.66
N ALA A 98 -11.57 -27.91 6.95
CA ALA A 98 -12.63 -28.19 5.98
C ALA A 98 -13.31 -26.89 5.50
N ILE A 99 -13.54 -25.93 6.41
CA ILE A 99 -14.04 -24.59 6.08
C ILE A 99 -13.04 -23.84 5.19
N GLY A 100 -11.75 -23.85 5.54
CA GLY A 100 -10.72 -23.23 4.72
C GLY A 100 -10.59 -23.85 3.32
N LEU A 101 -10.68 -25.17 3.21
CA LEU A 101 -10.68 -25.87 1.92
C LEU A 101 -11.97 -25.58 1.13
N ALA A 102 -13.12 -25.46 1.80
CA ALA A 102 -14.39 -25.07 1.15
C ALA A 102 -14.25 -23.70 0.52
N ALA A 103 -13.74 -22.71 1.27
CA ALA A 103 -13.52 -21.36 0.75
C ALA A 103 -12.61 -21.36 -0.49
N ASN A 104 -11.50 -22.10 -0.48
CA ASN A 104 -10.63 -22.22 -1.65
C ASN A 104 -11.34 -22.86 -2.85
N VAL A 105 -12.08 -23.94 -2.64
CA VAL A 105 -12.75 -24.69 -3.73
C VAL A 105 -13.92 -23.90 -4.31
N SER A 106 -14.74 -23.25 -3.48
CA SER A 106 -15.82 -22.38 -3.96
C SER A 106 -15.29 -21.23 -4.81
N ASP A 107 -14.15 -20.66 -4.42
CA ASP A 107 -13.52 -19.54 -5.12
C ASP A 107 -12.88 -19.95 -6.46
N ILE A 108 -12.66 -21.25 -6.73
CA ILE A 108 -12.29 -21.74 -8.07
C ILE A 108 -13.37 -21.36 -9.09
N ILE A 109 -14.63 -21.43 -8.68
CA ILE A 109 -15.80 -21.13 -9.51
C ILE A 109 -16.10 -19.64 -9.47
N TYR A 110 -16.21 -19.09 -8.25
CA TYR A 110 -16.66 -17.72 -8.05
C TYR A 110 -15.72 -16.69 -8.69
N TYR A 111 -14.42 -16.98 -8.74
CA TYR A 111 -13.43 -16.12 -9.37
C TYR A 111 -13.74 -15.78 -10.84
N ARG A 112 -14.38 -16.68 -11.61
CA ARG A 112 -14.74 -16.39 -13.02
C ARG A 112 -15.74 -15.25 -13.15
N PHE A 113 -16.53 -15.00 -12.11
CA PHE A 113 -17.56 -13.95 -12.10
C PHE A 113 -17.02 -12.63 -11.55
N THR A 114 -16.04 -12.68 -10.65
CA THR A 114 -15.53 -11.48 -9.96
C THR A 114 -14.16 -11.02 -10.45
N LEU A 115 -13.40 -11.90 -11.10
CA LEU A 115 -11.98 -11.75 -11.46
C LEU A 115 -11.09 -11.35 -10.27
N LYS A 116 -11.56 -11.58 -9.05
CA LYS A 116 -10.89 -11.25 -7.79
C LYS A 116 -11.11 -12.38 -6.79
N ARG A 117 -10.08 -12.66 -5.99
CA ARG A 117 -10.22 -13.59 -4.85
C ARG A 117 -11.26 -13.09 -3.88
N THR A 118 -12.12 -13.99 -3.41
CA THR A 118 -13.12 -13.64 -2.39
C THR A 118 -12.45 -13.08 -1.13
N THR A 119 -12.88 -11.89 -0.72
CA THR A 119 -12.50 -11.21 0.52
C THR A 119 -13.66 -11.26 1.51
N ALA A 120 -13.48 -10.70 2.71
CA ALA A 120 -14.52 -10.70 3.74
C ALA A 120 -15.77 -9.88 3.35
N SER A 121 -15.72 -9.05 2.30
CA SER A 121 -16.88 -8.30 1.79
C SER A 121 -18.02 -9.22 1.35
N VAL A 122 -17.73 -10.47 0.98
CA VAL A 122 -18.74 -11.47 0.63
C VAL A 122 -19.78 -11.65 1.74
N PHE A 123 -19.38 -11.59 3.01
CA PHE A 123 -20.32 -11.74 4.14
C PHE A 123 -21.27 -10.55 4.27
N LYS A 124 -20.85 -9.34 3.86
CA LYS A 124 -21.71 -8.16 3.85
C LYS A 124 -22.66 -8.17 2.65
N ILE A 125 -22.20 -8.64 1.49
CA ILE A 125 -23.04 -8.79 0.30
C ILE A 125 -24.20 -9.75 0.60
N PHE A 126 -23.92 -10.84 1.30
CA PHE A 126 -24.92 -11.87 1.62
C PHE A 126 -25.67 -11.64 2.93
N SER A 127 -25.41 -10.57 3.70
CA SER A 127 -26.00 -10.41 5.04
C SER A 127 -27.51 -10.19 5.03
N HIS A 128 -28.07 -9.74 3.91
CA HIS A 128 -29.51 -9.49 3.73
C HIS A 128 -30.17 -10.50 2.78
N GLU A 129 -29.47 -11.58 2.41
CA GLU A 129 -30.00 -12.60 1.51
C GLU A 129 -30.77 -13.66 2.31
N GLU A 130 -32.09 -13.72 2.13
CA GLU A 130 -32.97 -14.64 2.87
C GLU A 130 -32.84 -16.10 2.40
N ASN A 131 -32.38 -16.33 1.17
CA ASN A 131 -32.34 -17.66 0.55
C ASN A 131 -30.96 -18.33 0.56
N LEU A 132 -30.08 -17.95 1.50
CA LEU A 132 -28.70 -18.46 1.56
C LEU A 132 -28.63 -19.99 1.51
N LEU A 133 -29.41 -20.70 2.33
CA LEU A 133 -29.36 -22.17 2.36
C LEU A 133 -29.73 -22.80 1.00
N LEU A 134 -30.69 -22.21 0.28
CA LEU A 134 -31.08 -22.67 -1.05
C LEU A 134 -29.98 -22.41 -2.08
N LEU A 135 -29.38 -21.21 -2.05
CA LEU A 135 -28.27 -20.83 -2.94
C LEU A 135 -27.04 -21.71 -2.72
N TRP A 136 -26.67 -21.95 -1.46
CA TRP A 136 -25.60 -22.87 -1.09
C TRP A 136 -25.91 -24.29 -1.55
N GLY A 137 -27.14 -24.77 -1.35
CA GLY A 137 -27.58 -26.09 -1.80
C GLY A 137 -27.51 -26.26 -3.32
N ARG A 138 -27.96 -25.26 -4.09
CA ARG A 138 -27.85 -25.25 -5.55
C ARG A 138 -26.41 -25.20 -6.01
N PHE A 139 -25.57 -24.36 -5.41
CA PHE A 139 -24.13 -24.28 -5.74
C PHE A 139 -23.44 -25.65 -5.61
N LEU A 140 -23.77 -26.43 -4.58
CA LEU A 140 -23.21 -27.77 -4.40
C LEU A 140 -23.60 -28.76 -5.52
N VAL A 141 -24.78 -28.58 -6.12
CA VAL A 141 -25.32 -29.43 -7.20
C VAL A 141 -24.84 -28.94 -8.57
N ASP A 142 -24.99 -27.65 -8.86
CA ASP A 142 -24.61 -27.03 -10.13
C ASP A 142 -23.10 -27.18 -10.38
N TYR A 143 -22.31 -27.08 -9.32
CA TYR A 143 -20.85 -27.26 -9.35
C TYR A 143 -20.43 -28.55 -8.64
N TRP A 144 -21.12 -29.67 -8.94
CA TRP A 144 -20.88 -30.98 -8.31
C TRP A 144 -19.42 -31.44 -8.34
N TYR A 145 -18.65 -31.08 -9.37
CA TYR A 145 -17.24 -31.42 -9.49
C TYR A 145 -16.37 -30.69 -8.44
N ALA A 146 -16.72 -29.44 -8.12
CA ALA A 146 -16.08 -28.68 -7.04
C ALA A 146 -16.45 -29.30 -5.68
N THR A 147 -17.73 -29.64 -5.48
CA THR A 147 -18.19 -30.37 -4.29
C THR A 147 -17.45 -31.70 -4.12
N LEU A 148 -17.30 -32.47 -5.19
CA LEU A 148 -16.57 -33.74 -5.18
C LEU A 148 -15.10 -33.53 -4.83
N LEU A 149 -14.44 -32.52 -5.42
CA LEU A 149 -13.06 -32.17 -5.08
C LEU A 149 -12.94 -31.85 -3.59
N TRP A 150 -13.83 -31.03 -3.03
CA TRP A 150 -13.84 -30.69 -1.61
C TRP A 150 -14.02 -31.92 -0.71
N LEU A 151 -14.97 -32.80 -1.03
CA LEU A 151 -15.18 -34.05 -0.28
C LEU A 151 -13.98 -34.99 -0.34
N VAL A 152 -13.31 -35.10 -1.50
CA VAL A 152 -12.07 -35.88 -1.65
C VAL A 152 -10.96 -35.29 -0.79
N LEU A 153 -10.77 -33.97 -0.80
CA LEU A 153 -9.76 -33.31 0.04
C LEU A 153 -10.02 -33.54 1.53
N ILE A 154 -11.28 -33.47 1.97
CA ILE A 154 -11.67 -33.83 3.35
C ILE A 154 -11.35 -35.30 3.62
N GLY A 155 -11.72 -36.21 2.73
CA GLY A 155 -11.45 -37.64 2.87
C GLY A 155 -9.95 -37.92 3.07
N VAL A 156 -9.10 -37.32 2.24
CA VAL A 156 -7.63 -37.40 2.35
C VAL A 156 -7.15 -36.80 3.67
N MET A 157 -7.69 -35.66 4.11
CA MET A 157 -7.35 -35.04 5.39
C MET A 157 -7.71 -35.95 6.58
N VAL A 158 -8.93 -36.49 6.61
CA VAL A 158 -9.41 -37.37 7.70
C VAL A 158 -8.60 -38.68 7.73
N TRP A 159 -8.32 -39.25 6.56
CA TRP A 159 -7.49 -40.44 6.40
C TRP A 159 -6.06 -40.19 6.90
N GLY A 160 -5.43 -39.10 6.44
CA GLY A 160 -4.07 -38.73 6.82
C GLY A 160 -3.94 -38.40 8.30
N TYR A 161 -4.86 -37.61 8.86
CA TYR A 161 -4.88 -37.29 10.29
C TYR A 161 -4.98 -38.55 11.16
N SER A 162 -5.81 -39.51 10.75
CA SER A 162 -6.08 -40.74 11.51
C SER A 162 -4.98 -41.79 11.35
N ARG A 163 -4.01 -41.59 10.44
CA ARG A 163 -2.94 -42.55 10.15
C ARG A 163 -1.95 -42.70 11.31
N PHE A 164 -1.71 -41.60 12.04
CA PHE A 164 -0.72 -41.52 13.10
C PHE A 164 -1.31 -40.96 14.41
N LYS A 165 -1.06 -41.67 15.52
CA LYS A 165 -1.48 -41.24 16.86
C LYS A 165 -0.30 -40.66 17.64
N PRO A 166 -0.46 -39.48 18.28
CA PRO A 166 0.64 -38.86 19.01
C PRO A 166 0.90 -39.60 20.32
N ARG A 167 2.18 -39.89 20.56
CA ARG A 167 2.69 -40.36 21.85
C ARG A 167 3.53 -39.27 22.51
N PRO A 168 3.45 -39.14 23.85
CA PRO A 168 4.33 -38.24 24.59
C PRO A 168 5.79 -38.63 24.40
N MET A 169 6.69 -37.66 24.43
CA MET A 169 8.11 -37.94 24.58
C MET A 169 8.39 -38.82 25.80
N GLY A 170 9.41 -39.69 25.68
CA GLY A 170 9.79 -40.71 26.68
C GLY A 170 10.41 -40.17 27.98
N PHE A 171 10.01 -38.99 28.44
CA PHE A 171 10.47 -38.43 29.72
C PHE A 171 9.79 -39.12 30.90
N ARG A 172 10.62 -39.62 31.82
CA ARG A 172 10.19 -40.31 33.06
C ARG A 172 9.63 -39.33 34.10
N ASN A 173 10.19 -38.12 34.18
CA ASN A 173 9.74 -37.05 35.08
C ASN A 173 8.71 -36.13 34.40
N ARG A 174 7.61 -35.82 35.11
CA ARG A 174 6.56 -34.89 34.64
C ARG A 174 7.09 -33.46 34.48
N TRP A 175 7.99 -33.02 35.36
CA TRP A 175 8.61 -31.69 35.29
C TRP A 175 9.49 -31.52 34.06
N GLN A 176 10.33 -32.51 33.75
CA GLN A 176 11.17 -32.50 32.55
C GLN A 176 10.31 -32.44 31.27
N TYR A 177 9.23 -33.23 31.21
CA TYR A 177 8.28 -33.17 30.09
C TYR A 177 7.67 -31.77 29.94
N SER A 178 7.22 -31.15 31.05
CA SER A 178 6.61 -29.83 31.00
C SER A 178 7.61 -28.73 30.63
N MET A 179 8.84 -28.77 31.12
CA MET A 179 9.90 -27.81 30.74
C MET A 179 10.21 -27.88 29.25
N VAL A 180 10.42 -29.09 28.71
CA VAL A 180 10.65 -29.28 27.27
C VAL A 180 9.40 -28.86 26.48
N GLY A 181 8.20 -29.16 26.98
CA GLY A 181 6.94 -28.71 26.39
C GLY A 181 6.83 -27.18 26.29
N ILE A 182 7.21 -26.44 27.35
CA ILE A 182 7.24 -24.97 27.35
C ILE A 182 8.25 -24.45 26.33
N LEU A 183 9.44 -25.06 26.24
CA LEU A 183 10.43 -24.70 25.23
C LEU A 183 9.89 -24.87 23.81
N PHE A 184 9.26 -26.00 23.49
CA PHE A 184 8.64 -26.22 22.18
C PHE A 184 7.44 -25.30 21.93
N LEU A 185 6.65 -24.98 22.95
CA LEU A 185 5.57 -24.00 22.85
C LEU A 185 6.14 -22.63 22.47
N ALA A 186 7.24 -22.19 23.11
CA ALA A 186 7.90 -20.93 22.79
C ALA A 186 8.50 -20.94 21.37
N ILE A 187 9.20 -22.00 20.98
CA ILE A 187 9.81 -22.14 19.65
C ILE A 187 8.75 -22.18 18.56
N ILE A 188 7.76 -23.08 18.67
CA ILE A 188 6.71 -23.23 17.66
C ILE A 188 5.79 -22.02 17.65
N GLY A 189 5.53 -21.40 18.81
CA GLY A 189 4.83 -20.12 18.91
C GLY A 189 5.55 -19.01 18.15
N GLY A 190 6.87 -18.88 18.35
CA GLY A 190 7.70 -17.93 17.61
C GLY A 190 7.71 -18.20 16.09
N LEU A 191 7.85 -19.46 15.67
CA LEU A 191 7.74 -19.88 14.26
C LEU A 191 6.36 -19.62 13.66
N THR A 192 5.29 -19.80 14.44
CA THR A 192 3.91 -19.51 14.04
C THR A 192 3.73 -18.02 13.79
N ILE A 193 4.23 -17.17 14.70
CA ILE A 193 4.22 -15.71 14.53
C ILE A 193 5.04 -15.31 13.29
N GLY A 194 6.24 -15.87 13.11
CA GLY A 194 7.07 -15.63 11.93
C GLY A 194 6.38 -16.05 10.62
N GLY A 195 5.73 -17.21 10.60
CA GLY A 195 4.98 -17.72 9.45
C GLY A 195 3.76 -16.86 9.10
N MET A 196 2.98 -16.43 10.10
CA MET A 196 1.87 -15.48 9.93
C MET A 196 2.36 -14.10 9.44
N ARG A 197 3.61 -13.74 9.74
CA ARG A 197 4.25 -12.51 9.24
C ARG A 197 4.86 -12.64 7.84
N GLY A 198 4.90 -13.85 7.27
CA GLY A 198 5.58 -14.11 5.99
C GLY A 198 7.10 -14.18 6.08
N GLY A 199 7.65 -14.26 7.31
CA GLY A 199 9.08 -14.35 7.60
C GLY A 199 9.49 -13.62 8.87
N PHE A 200 10.76 -13.80 9.26
CA PHE A 200 11.39 -13.07 10.39
C PHE A 200 12.16 -11.82 9.96
N ARG A 201 12.25 -11.55 8.65
CA ARG A 201 12.88 -10.31 8.18
C ARG A 201 12.08 -9.12 8.69
N HIS A 202 12.79 -8.05 9.04
CA HIS A 202 12.44 -6.83 9.80
C HIS A 202 11.13 -6.07 9.46
N SER A 203 10.19 -6.65 8.71
CA SER A 203 8.81 -6.17 8.67
C SER A 203 8.15 -6.37 10.03
N THR A 204 7.85 -5.27 10.71
CA THR A 204 7.09 -5.24 11.96
C THR A 204 5.62 -5.67 11.77
N ARG A 205 5.16 -5.82 10.52
CA ARG A 205 3.75 -6.07 10.17
C ARG A 205 3.51 -7.48 9.59
N PRO A 206 2.33 -8.09 9.86
CA PRO A 206 1.92 -9.32 9.19
C PRO A 206 1.80 -9.15 7.67
N ILE A 207 2.07 -10.21 6.91
CA ILE A 207 1.90 -10.23 5.45
C ILE A 207 0.45 -9.86 5.07
N ASN A 208 0.28 -9.10 4.00
CA ASN A 208 -1.01 -8.60 3.50
C ASN A 208 -1.26 -9.08 2.05
N ILE A 209 -2.48 -8.93 1.55
CA ILE A 209 -2.88 -9.37 0.21
C ILE A 209 -2.05 -8.69 -0.89
N SER A 210 -1.69 -7.42 -0.71
CA SER A 210 -0.86 -6.67 -1.66
C SER A 210 0.53 -7.26 -1.80
N ASN A 211 1.09 -7.91 -0.77
CA ASN A 211 2.41 -8.53 -0.85
C ASN A 211 2.49 -9.64 -1.92
N ALA A 212 1.35 -10.18 -2.37
CA ALA A 212 1.32 -11.16 -3.44
C ALA A 212 1.83 -10.59 -4.77
N ALA A 213 1.71 -9.28 -4.99
CA ALA A 213 2.23 -8.61 -6.18
C ALA A 213 3.73 -8.84 -6.38
N GLN A 214 4.50 -9.04 -5.31
CA GLN A 214 5.95 -9.28 -5.37
C GLN A 214 6.33 -10.51 -6.21
N TYR A 215 5.44 -11.50 -6.31
CA TYR A 215 5.72 -12.79 -6.97
C TYR A 215 5.23 -12.86 -8.43
N VAL A 216 4.57 -11.81 -8.94
CA VAL A 216 3.92 -11.83 -10.27
C VAL A 216 4.48 -10.75 -11.20
N GLU A 217 4.35 -10.91 -12.51
CA GLU A 217 4.79 -9.85 -13.46
C GLU A 217 3.63 -8.93 -13.81
N ARG A 218 2.42 -9.49 -13.82
CA ARG A 218 1.20 -8.77 -14.17
C ARG A 218 0.19 -8.87 -13.02
N PRO A 219 -0.56 -7.79 -12.70
CA PRO A 219 -1.54 -7.80 -11.62
C PRO A 219 -2.59 -8.92 -11.71
N GLU A 220 -2.94 -9.35 -12.93
CA GLU A 220 -3.90 -10.41 -13.20
C GLU A 220 -3.47 -11.77 -12.63
N GLU A 221 -2.17 -11.97 -12.38
CA GLU A 221 -1.63 -13.22 -11.85
C GLU A 221 -1.66 -13.29 -10.31
N ILE A 222 -1.93 -12.17 -9.62
CA ILE A 222 -2.00 -12.09 -8.14
C ILE A 222 -2.97 -13.12 -7.53
N PRO A 223 -4.17 -13.36 -8.09
CA PRO A 223 -5.09 -14.37 -7.60
C PRO A 223 -4.50 -15.79 -7.54
N ILE A 224 -3.51 -16.12 -8.38
CA ILE A 224 -2.85 -17.44 -8.37
C ILE A 224 -1.88 -17.56 -7.19
N VAL A 225 -1.37 -16.45 -6.64
CA VAL A 225 -0.49 -16.41 -5.45
C VAL A 225 -1.30 -16.43 -4.16
N LEU A 226 -2.47 -15.79 -4.14
CA LEU A 226 -3.33 -15.76 -2.95
C LEU A 226 -4.11 -17.06 -2.77
N ASN A 227 -4.60 -17.28 -1.55
CA ASN A 227 -5.64 -18.27 -1.25
C ASN A 227 -6.81 -17.57 -0.55
N THR A 228 -8.01 -18.10 -0.73
CA THR A 228 -9.24 -17.46 -0.26
C THR A 228 -9.34 -17.33 1.25
N PRO A 229 -8.97 -18.36 2.05
CA PRO A 229 -8.96 -18.23 3.50
C PRO A 229 -8.05 -17.11 4.00
N PHE A 230 -6.85 -16.96 3.41
CA PHE A 230 -5.96 -15.85 3.72
C PHE A 230 -6.61 -14.50 3.38
N ALA A 231 -7.16 -14.37 2.18
CA ALA A 231 -7.77 -13.13 1.72
C ALA A 231 -8.92 -12.70 2.64
N ILE A 232 -9.82 -13.61 3.01
CA ILE A 232 -10.90 -13.37 3.97
C ILE A 232 -10.34 -12.96 5.34
N LEU A 233 -9.42 -13.74 5.91
CA LEU A 233 -8.85 -13.46 7.24
C LEU A 233 -8.15 -12.10 7.31
N ARG A 234 -7.48 -11.69 6.25
CA ARG A 234 -6.74 -10.40 6.21
C ARG A 234 -7.60 -9.20 5.87
N THR A 235 -8.84 -9.41 5.42
CA THR A 235 -9.80 -8.35 5.08
C THR A 235 -11.00 -8.30 6.02
N PHE A 236 -11.09 -9.19 7.02
CA PHE A 236 -12.24 -9.30 7.93
C PHE A 236 -12.54 -8.03 8.73
N ASP A 237 -11.50 -7.31 9.12
CA ASP A 237 -11.58 -6.05 9.87
C ASP A 237 -11.53 -4.81 8.97
N LYS A 238 -11.58 -4.97 7.64
CA LYS A 238 -11.41 -3.86 6.69
C LYS A 238 -12.75 -3.28 6.28
N SER A 239 -12.74 -1.95 6.09
CA SER A 239 -13.89 -1.24 5.57
C SER A 239 -14.08 -1.64 4.11
N THR A 240 -15.32 -1.95 3.78
CA THR A 240 -15.71 -2.32 2.41
C THR A 240 -16.51 -1.15 1.87
N PHE A 241 -16.18 -0.64 0.69
CA PHE A 241 -16.97 0.47 0.16
C PHE A 241 -18.38 -0.01 -0.19
N GLN A 242 -19.38 0.76 0.21
CA GLN A 242 -20.73 0.65 -0.32
C GLN A 242 -20.85 1.61 -1.50
N GLU A 243 -21.49 1.16 -2.57
CA GLU A 243 -21.70 2.02 -3.72
C GLU A 243 -22.58 3.21 -3.31
N VAL A 244 -22.11 4.41 -3.64
CA VAL A 244 -22.83 5.67 -3.40
C VAL A 244 -23.31 6.22 -4.72
N LYS A 245 -24.54 6.74 -4.76
CA LYS A 245 -25.15 7.30 -5.97
C LYS A 245 -25.74 8.66 -5.68
N TYR A 246 -24.91 9.69 -5.81
CA TYR A 246 -25.31 11.10 -5.73
C TYR A 246 -25.76 11.64 -7.09
N PHE A 247 -25.10 11.20 -8.18
CA PHE A 247 -25.35 11.67 -9.55
C PHE A 247 -25.54 10.51 -10.55
N SER A 248 -26.14 10.78 -11.71
CA SER A 248 -26.12 9.88 -12.88
C SER A 248 -24.72 9.81 -13.49
N SER A 249 -24.41 8.80 -14.30
CA SER A 249 -23.07 8.66 -14.91
C SER A 249 -22.68 9.85 -15.79
N GLU A 250 -23.62 10.33 -16.62
CA GLU A 250 -23.40 11.49 -17.50
C GLU A 250 -23.16 12.78 -16.70
N GLU A 251 -23.95 13.01 -15.65
CA GLU A 251 -23.77 14.17 -14.79
C GLU A 251 -22.44 14.06 -14.02
N LEU A 252 -22.11 12.88 -13.50
CA LEU A 252 -20.89 12.62 -12.75
C LEU A 252 -19.64 12.99 -13.55
N ASP A 253 -19.52 12.48 -14.79
CA ASP A 253 -18.37 12.77 -15.65
C ASP A 253 -18.31 14.24 -16.08
N SER A 254 -19.45 14.93 -16.16
CA SER A 254 -19.50 16.38 -16.43
C SER A 254 -19.02 17.25 -15.26
N ILE A 255 -19.20 16.77 -14.02
CA ILE A 255 -18.75 17.46 -12.80
C ILE A 255 -17.27 17.18 -12.55
N PHE A 256 -16.91 15.90 -12.56
CA PHE A 256 -15.56 15.43 -12.29
C PHE A 256 -15.32 14.08 -12.96
N SER A 257 -14.35 14.05 -13.87
CA SER A 257 -13.84 12.80 -14.42
C SER A 257 -12.36 12.66 -14.06
N PRO A 258 -11.94 11.55 -13.43
CA PRO A 258 -10.52 11.29 -13.19
C PRO A 258 -9.81 10.80 -14.46
N VAL A 259 -10.51 10.67 -15.60
CA VAL A 259 -9.89 10.27 -16.87
C VAL A 259 -9.36 11.50 -17.57
N HIS A 260 -8.05 11.55 -17.75
CA HIS A 260 -7.36 12.60 -18.49
C HIS A 260 -7.18 12.15 -19.93
N TYR A 261 -7.59 13.00 -20.87
CA TYR A 261 -7.41 12.81 -22.32
C TYR A 261 -6.44 13.87 -22.84
N PRO A 262 -5.12 13.60 -22.85
CA PRO A 262 -4.15 14.54 -23.41
C PRO A 262 -4.48 14.84 -24.87
N LYS A 263 -4.43 16.13 -25.24
CA LYS A 263 -4.57 16.52 -26.65
C LYS A 263 -3.30 16.13 -27.38
N ARG A 264 -3.42 15.27 -28.39
CA ARG A 264 -2.29 14.91 -29.26
C ARG A 264 -1.75 16.18 -29.91
N SER A 265 -0.57 16.64 -29.50
CA SER A 265 0.08 17.77 -30.16
C SER A 265 0.31 17.45 -31.64
N ALA A 266 0.08 18.42 -32.54
CA ALA A 266 0.25 18.26 -33.98
C ALA A 266 1.70 17.94 -34.40
N SER A 267 2.66 18.07 -33.47
CA SER A 267 4.10 17.83 -33.67
C SER A 267 4.60 16.47 -33.15
N PHE A 268 3.74 15.46 -33.04
CA PHE A 268 4.14 14.15 -32.52
C PHE A 268 5.01 13.34 -33.52
N ASN A 269 6.26 13.76 -33.69
CA ASN A 269 7.32 12.95 -34.26
C ASN A 269 8.06 12.26 -33.11
N GLN A 270 7.83 10.96 -32.97
CA GLN A 270 8.23 10.16 -31.80
C GLN A 270 9.75 10.20 -31.51
N HIS A 271 10.59 10.36 -32.55
CA HIS A 271 12.04 10.49 -32.43
C HIS A 271 12.50 11.85 -31.88
N ILE A 272 11.90 12.95 -32.33
CA ILE A 272 12.28 14.32 -31.89
C ILE A 272 11.88 14.58 -30.43
N ILE A 273 10.86 13.87 -29.94
CA ILE A 273 10.35 14.00 -28.58
C ILE A 273 11.21 13.22 -27.57
N GLN A 274 11.75 12.05 -27.93
CA GLN A 274 12.61 11.28 -27.02
C GLN A 274 13.88 12.05 -26.63
N GLU A 275 14.50 12.78 -27.55
CA GLU A 275 15.71 13.58 -27.27
C GLU A 275 15.47 14.83 -26.42
N LYS A 276 14.20 15.25 -26.22
CA LYS A 276 13.85 16.48 -25.48
C LYS A 276 13.21 16.24 -24.11
N ARG A 277 12.86 15.00 -23.78
CA ARG A 277 12.16 14.71 -22.53
C ARG A 277 13.12 14.78 -21.34
N PRO A 278 12.72 15.45 -20.24
CA PRO A 278 13.57 15.49 -19.06
C PRO A 278 13.49 14.17 -18.29
N ASN A 279 14.57 13.87 -17.58
CA ASN A 279 14.52 12.91 -16.48
C ASN A 279 13.57 13.43 -15.40
N ILE A 280 13.00 12.53 -14.62
CA ILE A 280 12.10 12.87 -13.52
C ILE A 280 12.65 12.25 -12.24
N VAL A 281 12.91 13.07 -11.22
CA VAL A 281 13.42 12.64 -9.93
C VAL A 281 12.43 13.07 -8.85
N LEU A 282 11.75 12.11 -8.25
CA LEU A 282 10.81 12.32 -7.15
C LEU A 282 11.49 12.02 -5.81
N ILE A 283 11.53 13.00 -4.92
CA ILE A 283 12.14 12.90 -3.59
C ILE A 283 11.03 13.03 -2.55
N ILE A 284 10.78 11.94 -1.83
CA ILE A 284 9.80 11.86 -0.75
C ILE A 284 10.56 11.91 0.59
N LEU A 285 10.30 12.96 1.36
CA LEU A 285 10.92 13.21 2.65
C LEU A 285 10.00 12.73 3.79
N GLU A 286 10.46 11.75 4.56
CA GLU A 286 9.74 11.13 5.66
C GLU A 286 9.41 12.13 6.77
N SER A 287 8.13 12.34 7.07
CA SER A 287 7.64 13.19 8.17
C SER A 287 8.01 14.69 8.05
N PHE A 288 8.34 15.19 6.85
CA PHE A 288 8.68 16.60 6.60
C PHE A 288 7.43 17.51 6.52
N GLY A 289 6.72 17.68 7.64
CA GLY A 289 5.60 18.61 7.75
C GLY A 289 6.00 20.06 7.44
N ARG A 290 5.07 20.83 6.83
CA ARG A 290 5.31 22.22 6.42
C ARG A 290 5.76 23.10 7.57
N GLU A 291 5.25 22.87 8.79
CA GLU A 291 5.62 23.58 10.03
C GLU A 291 7.12 23.69 10.26
N HIS A 292 7.93 22.74 9.80
CA HIS A 292 9.36 22.69 10.09
C HIS A 292 10.23 23.42 9.07
N ILE A 293 9.62 24.02 8.04
CA ILE A 293 10.29 24.62 6.89
C ILE A 293 10.17 26.14 6.98
N GLY A 294 11.30 26.84 7.15
CA GLY A 294 11.33 28.28 7.39
C GLY A 294 10.76 29.08 6.22
N ALA A 295 11.09 28.70 4.98
CA ALA A 295 10.64 29.38 3.78
C ALA A 295 9.12 29.38 3.59
N LEU A 296 8.41 28.43 4.21
CA LEU A 296 6.95 28.29 4.17
C LEU A 296 6.24 28.88 5.40
N ASN A 297 6.99 29.39 6.39
CA ASN A 297 6.47 29.84 7.68
C ASN A 297 7.00 31.22 8.11
N LYS A 298 7.13 32.14 7.15
CA LYS A 298 7.66 33.50 7.40
C LYS A 298 6.84 34.34 8.38
N ASN A 299 5.65 33.91 8.75
CA ASN A 299 4.76 34.62 9.68
C ASN A 299 4.79 34.04 11.10
N LEU A 300 5.44 32.88 11.33
CA LEU A 300 5.56 32.31 12.67
C LEU A 300 6.60 33.06 13.51
N GLU A 301 6.42 33.05 14.82
CA GLU A 301 7.33 33.67 15.81
C GLU A 301 7.67 35.14 15.47
N ASP A 302 6.64 35.93 15.15
CA ASP A 302 6.76 37.34 14.74
C ASP A 302 7.73 37.56 13.56
N GLY A 303 7.80 36.57 12.67
CA GLY A 303 8.68 36.57 11.49
C GLY A 303 10.11 36.13 11.75
N ASN A 304 10.43 35.65 12.95
CA ASN A 304 11.77 35.20 13.31
C ASN A 304 11.99 33.69 13.14
N TYR A 305 10.94 32.93 12.83
CA TYR A 305 11.03 31.49 12.69
C TYR A 305 11.90 31.09 11.48
N LYS A 306 12.91 30.24 11.74
CA LYS A 306 13.87 29.78 10.72
C LYS A 306 13.65 28.35 10.26
N GLY A 307 12.81 27.58 10.94
CA GLY A 307 12.64 26.15 10.69
C GLY A 307 13.92 25.33 10.94
N TYR A 308 13.94 24.12 10.39
CA TYR A 308 14.99 23.11 10.62
C TYR A 308 15.60 22.58 9.30
N THR A 309 15.30 23.22 8.17
CA THR A 309 15.63 22.74 6.82
C THR A 309 16.28 23.82 5.94
N PRO A 310 17.44 24.36 6.34
CA PRO A 310 18.06 25.50 5.64
C PRO A 310 18.38 25.23 4.16
N PHE A 311 18.72 23.99 3.78
CA PHE A 311 18.93 23.66 2.37
C PHE A 311 17.62 23.63 1.60
N LEU A 312 16.58 22.96 2.12
CA LEU A 312 15.25 22.95 1.50
C LEU A 312 14.68 24.37 1.35
N ASP A 313 14.92 25.25 2.33
CA ASP A 313 14.55 26.66 2.24
C ASP A 313 15.22 27.35 1.04
N SER A 314 16.51 27.09 0.83
CA SER A 314 17.24 27.61 -0.33
C SER A 314 16.74 27.05 -1.65
N LEU A 315 16.35 25.78 -1.68
CA LEU A 315 15.80 25.11 -2.86
C LEU A 315 14.41 25.65 -3.21
N ILE A 316 13.55 25.87 -2.21
CA ILE A 316 12.23 26.49 -2.38
C ILE A 316 12.33 27.85 -3.06
N ALA A 317 13.34 28.66 -2.70
CA ALA A 317 13.56 29.97 -3.32
C ALA A 317 13.94 29.90 -4.82
N GLN A 318 14.36 28.72 -5.30
CA GLN A 318 14.72 28.46 -6.70
C GLN A 318 13.67 27.60 -7.43
N SER A 319 12.52 27.35 -6.82
CA SER A 319 11.54 26.38 -7.30
C SER A 319 10.17 27.02 -7.52
N TRP A 320 9.32 26.33 -8.29
CA TRP A 320 7.88 26.52 -8.18
C TRP A 320 7.37 25.74 -6.98
N ALA A 321 7.11 26.44 -5.88
CA ALA A 321 6.72 25.86 -4.60
C ALA A 321 5.29 26.27 -4.22
N PHE A 322 4.63 25.45 -3.40
CA PHE A 322 3.26 25.69 -2.93
C PHE A 322 3.24 25.88 -1.42
N ASN A 323 2.66 26.99 -0.95
CA ASN A 323 2.46 27.21 0.49
C ASN A 323 1.11 26.69 1.02
N ARG A 324 0.22 26.21 0.12
CA ARG A 324 -1.04 25.53 0.45
C ARG A 324 -1.05 24.12 -0.12
N ALA A 325 0.02 23.38 0.17
CA ALA A 325 0.18 21.98 -0.18
C ALA A 325 -0.15 21.04 0.99
N TYR A 326 -0.82 19.94 0.68
CA TYR A 326 -1.34 19.00 1.67
C TYR A 326 -1.05 17.54 1.30
N ALA A 327 -0.77 16.72 2.32
CA ALA A 327 -0.74 15.27 2.22
C ALA A 327 -2.16 14.74 2.04
N ASN A 328 -2.31 13.58 1.42
CA ASN A 328 -3.62 12.92 1.33
C ASN A 328 -3.95 12.08 2.58
N GLY A 329 -2.92 11.73 3.36
CA GLY A 329 -3.04 10.94 4.56
C GLY A 329 -2.03 11.34 5.64
N ARG A 330 -1.97 10.56 6.70
CA ARG A 330 -1.14 10.81 7.90
C ARG A 330 -0.15 9.68 8.17
N LYS A 331 0.00 8.74 7.23
CA LYS A 331 0.87 7.58 7.33
C LYS A 331 1.60 7.37 5.99
N SER A 332 2.83 6.88 6.04
CA SER A 332 3.65 6.64 4.85
C SER A 332 3.00 5.69 3.82
N ILE A 333 2.12 4.80 4.28
CA ILE A 333 1.35 3.90 3.40
C ILE A 333 0.25 4.59 2.58
N ASP A 334 -0.14 5.80 2.97
CA ASP A 334 -1.11 6.64 2.25
C ASP A 334 -0.41 7.39 1.11
N ALA A 335 0.84 7.81 1.35
CA ALA A 335 1.59 8.71 0.47
C ALA A 335 1.92 8.10 -0.89
N LEU A 336 2.51 6.90 -0.93
CA LEU A 336 3.04 6.34 -2.17
C LEU A 336 1.96 6.11 -3.25
N PRO A 337 0.76 5.57 -2.93
CA PRO A 337 -0.37 5.53 -3.86
C PRO A 337 -0.85 6.90 -4.32
N SER A 338 -0.92 7.88 -3.42
CA SER A 338 -1.35 9.24 -3.76
C SER A 338 -0.36 9.95 -4.67
N ILE A 339 0.93 9.90 -4.36
CA ILE A 339 1.98 10.59 -5.11
C ILE A 339 2.20 9.95 -6.50
N VAL A 340 2.36 8.62 -6.55
CA VAL A 340 2.81 7.93 -7.76
C VAL A 340 1.66 7.51 -8.66
N ALA A 341 0.48 7.24 -8.11
CA ALA A 341 -0.67 6.75 -8.88
C ALA A 341 -1.89 7.68 -8.81
N SER A 342 -1.78 8.83 -8.14
CA SER A 342 -2.91 9.74 -7.90
C SER A 342 -4.13 9.04 -7.26
N VAL A 343 -3.91 8.00 -6.45
CA VAL A 343 -4.99 7.30 -5.74
C VAL A 343 -5.09 7.86 -4.32
N PRO A 344 -6.16 8.59 -3.97
CA PRO A 344 -6.34 9.10 -2.62
C PRO A 344 -6.68 7.97 -1.65
N SER A 345 -6.23 8.07 -0.40
CA SER A 345 -6.61 7.28 0.75
C SER A 345 -7.91 7.81 1.38
N LEU A 346 -9.04 7.59 0.71
CA LEU A 346 -10.36 7.88 1.28
C LEU A 346 -10.85 6.67 2.08
N VAL A 347 -11.22 6.88 3.36
CA VAL A 347 -11.65 5.87 4.35
C VAL A 347 -10.55 4.91 4.84
N GLN A 348 -9.74 4.37 3.94
CA GLN A 348 -8.65 3.45 4.30
C GLN A 348 -7.48 3.52 3.31
N PRO A 349 -6.25 3.17 3.74
CA PRO A 349 -5.09 3.17 2.85
C PRO A 349 -5.20 2.10 1.77
N TYR A 350 -4.91 2.47 0.51
CA TYR A 350 -5.01 1.58 -0.65
C TYR A 350 -4.23 0.27 -0.45
N ILE A 351 -2.96 0.34 -0.03
CA ILE A 351 -2.02 -0.81 0.07
C ILE A 351 -2.51 -1.91 1.04
N VAL A 352 -3.36 -1.56 2.01
CA VAL A 352 -3.87 -2.50 3.01
C VAL A 352 -5.37 -2.77 2.91
N SER A 353 -6.02 -2.15 1.92
CA SER A 353 -7.44 -2.35 1.62
C SER A 353 -7.68 -3.69 0.94
N GLU A 354 -8.94 -4.11 0.85
CA GLU A 354 -9.31 -5.27 0.03
C GLU A 354 -9.12 -5.03 -1.48
N TYR A 355 -9.00 -3.78 -1.89
CA TYR A 355 -8.82 -3.33 -3.27
C TYR A 355 -7.34 -3.15 -3.64
N ALA A 356 -6.41 -3.53 -2.75
CA ALA A 356 -4.98 -3.31 -2.92
C ALA A 356 -4.34 -4.04 -4.12
N ASN A 357 -5.11 -4.87 -4.83
CA ASN A 357 -4.72 -5.60 -6.03
C ASN A 357 -5.38 -5.06 -7.31
N ASN A 358 -6.18 -3.98 -7.21
CA ASN A 358 -6.76 -3.33 -8.38
C ASN A 358 -5.65 -2.85 -9.33
N ARG A 359 -5.93 -2.82 -10.63
CA ARG A 359 -5.03 -2.22 -11.63
C ARG A 359 -4.92 -0.72 -11.40
N ILE A 360 -3.73 -0.16 -11.47
CA ILE A 360 -3.47 1.28 -11.27
C ILE A 360 -2.65 1.87 -12.43
N ASN A 361 -2.89 3.13 -12.78
CA ASN A 361 -1.99 3.92 -13.62
C ASN A 361 -0.87 4.54 -12.77
N GLY A 362 0.11 3.73 -12.36
CA GLY A 362 1.32 4.28 -11.72
C GLY A 362 2.16 5.12 -12.70
N MET A 363 2.79 6.19 -12.19
CA MET A 363 3.66 7.08 -12.97
C MET A 363 4.77 6.30 -13.69
N ALA A 364 5.41 5.34 -13.02
CA ALA A 364 6.42 4.49 -13.62
C ALA A 364 5.85 3.66 -14.79
N HIS A 365 4.68 3.03 -14.61
CA HIS A 365 3.99 2.31 -15.68
C HIS A 365 3.67 3.19 -16.89
N LEU A 366 3.20 4.43 -16.66
CA LEU A 366 2.89 5.38 -17.74
C LEU A 366 4.16 5.83 -18.48
N LEU A 367 5.19 6.25 -17.74
CA LEU A 367 6.45 6.73 -18.32
C LEU A 367 7.21 5.62 -19.07
N LYS A 368 7.15 4.39 -18.60
CA LYS A 368 7.73 3.23 -19.30
C LYS A 368 7.14 3.03 -20.71
N LYS A 369 5.84 3.32 -20.92
CA LYS A 369 5.21 3.25 -22.26
C LYS A 369 5.83 4.21 -23.27
N ILE A 370 6.49 5.26 -22.80
CA ILE A 370 7.12 6.27 -23.64
C ILE A 370 8.65 6.24 -23.56
N GLY A 371 9.22 5.15 -23.05
CA GLY A 371 10.65 4.84 -23.11
C GLY A 371 11.47 5.17 -21.88
N TYR A 372 10.85 5.49 -20.74
CA TYR A 372 11.60 5.75 -19.51
C TYR A 372 12.10 4.46 -18.85
N GLU A 373 13.33 4.49 -18.37
CA GLU A 373 13.81 3.53 -17.35
C GLU A 373 13.33 3.95 -15.96
N THR A 374 12.90 3.02 -15.12
CA THR A 374 12.25 3.38 -13.84
C THR A 374 12.83 2.66 -12.61
N ALA A 375 13.16 3.39 -11.55
CA ALA A 375 13.74 2.82 -10.33
C ALA A 375 13.21 3.47 -9.04
N PHE A 376 12.98 2.64 -8.01
CA PHE A 376 12.55 3.08 -6.68
C PHE A 376 13.63 2.78 -5.64
N TYR A 377 13.98 3.79 -4.85
CA TYR A 377 15.04 3.75 -3.84
C TYR A 377 14.46 3.92 -2.44
N HIS A 378 14.72 2.97 -1.54
CA HIS A 378 14.33 3.09 -0.13
C HIS A 378 15.26 2.31 0.81
N GLY A 379 15.96 3.03 1.70
CA GLY A 379 17.01 2.47 2.56
C GLY A 379 16.56 1.42 3.58
N ALA A 380 15.24 1.18 3.72
CA ALA A 380 14.72 0.12 4.58
C ALA A 380 14.98 -1.29 4.00
N PRO A 381 14.84 -2.34 4.81
CA PRO A 381 14.76 -3.71 4.31
C PRO A 381 13.72 -3.86 3.20
N ASN A 382 14.09 -4.48 2.07
CA ASN A 382 13.20 -4.56 0.91
C ASN A 382 11.85 -5.18 1.29
N GLY A 383 10.78 -4.47 0.92
CA GLY A 383 9.39 -4.87 1.23
C GLY A 383 8.83 -4.31 2.53
N SER A 384 9.61 -3.56 3.31
CA SER A 384 9.09 -2.72 4.41
C SER A 384 7.91 -1.87 3.94
N MET A 385 6.90 -1.75 4.81
CA MET A 385 5.64 -1.03 4.57
C MET A 385 4.81 -1.49 3.35
N GLY A 386 5.18 -2.60 2.69
CA GLY A 386 4.55 -3.07 1.47
C GLY A 386 5.03 -2.36 0.20
N PHE A 387 6.05 -1.49 0.29
CA PHE A 387 6.50 -0.68 -0.84
C PHE A 387 7.01 -1.51 -2.01
N LEU A 388 7.78 -2.58 -1.79
CA LEU A 388 8.22 -3.46 -2.87
C LEU A 388 7.05 -4.03 -3.69
N ALA A 389 5.93 -4.32 -3.02
CA ALA A 389 4.77 -4.86 -3.70
C ALA A 389 4.05 -3.76 -4.50
N PHE A 390 3.83 -2.61 -3.86
CA PHE A 390 3.17 -1.47 -4.49
C PHE A 390 3.98 -0.89 -5.66
N THR A 391 5.29 -0.72 -5.54
CA THR A 391 6.13 -0.17 -6.61
C THR A 391 6.11 -1.08 -7.84
N LYS A 392 6.09 -2.40 -7.63
CA LYS A 392 5.92 -3.35 -8.72
C LYS A 392 4.57 -3.19 -9.42
N MET A 393 3.49 -2.99 -8.67
CA MET A 393 2.16 -2.68 -9.24
C MET A 393 2.13 -1.33 -9.95
N ALA A 394 2.86 -0.33 -9.43
CA ALA A 394 2.97 1.01 -10.03
C ALA A 394 3.87 1.03 -11.27
N GLY A 395 4.56 -0.08 -11.58
CA GLY A 395 5.30 -0.29 -12.83
C GLY A 395 6.79 0.04 -12.78
N TYR A 396 7.41 0.14 -11.59
CA TYR A 396 8.87 0.33 -11.49
C TYR A 396 9.63 -0.90 -11.99
N ASP A 397 10.70 -0.70 -12.75
CA ASP A 397 11.58 -1.77 -13.24
C ASP A 397 12.48 -2.28 -12.12
N GLN A 398 13.01 -1.36 -11.31
CA GLN A 398 13.98 -1.66 -10.26
C GLN A 398 13.50 -1.21 -8.88
N TYR A 399 13.86 -1.98 -7.85
CA TYR A 399 13.71 -1.61 -6.45
C TYR A 399 15.07 -1.79 -5.78
N LEU A 400 15.67 -0.68 -5.34
CA LEU A 400 16.96 -0.65 -4.69
C LEU A 400 16.77 -0.20 -3.24
N GLY A 401 16.94 -1.13 -2.30
CA GLY A 401 16.87 -0.85 -0.88
C GLY A 401 18.11 -1.30 -0.14
N LYS A 402 17.95 -1.69 1.13
CA LYS A 402 19.07 -2.13 1.97
C LYS A 402 19.90 -3.24 1.34
N ASN A 403 19.26 -4.17 0.62
CA ASN A 403 19.98 -5.30 0.00
C ASN A 403 20.91 -4.83 -1.11
N GLU A 404 20.45 -3.91 -1.96
CA GLU A 404 21.20 -3.38 -3.10
C GLU A 404 22.27 -2.37 -2.66
N PHE A 405 22.02 -1.64 -1.56
CA PHE A 405 23.04 -0.80 -0.91
C PHE A 405 24.22 -1.62 -0.37
N ASN A 406 23.96 -2.85 0.11
CA ASN A 406 24.95 -3.86 0.47
C ASN A 406 26.06 -3.39 1.44
N ASN A 407 25.73 -2.53 2.39
CA ASN A 407 26.63 -2.13 3.48
C ASN A 407 25.86 -1.94 4.78
N ASP A 408 25.90 -2.97 5.63
CA ASP A 408 25.21 -2.98 6.92
C ASP A 408 25.88 -2.09 7.97
N GLY A 409 27.09 -1.56 7.71
CA GLY A 409 27.75 -0.60 8.59
C GLY A 409 27.03 0.75 8.67
N GLU A 410 26.18 1.07 7.69
CA GLU A 410 25.36 2.29 7.66
C GLU A 410 23.90 2.03 8.09
N PHE A 411 23.61 0.85 8.63
CA PHE A 411 22.29 0.53 9.17
C PHE A 411 22.12 1.16 10.57
N ASP A 412 20.99 1.85 10.79
CA ASP A 412 20.66 2.52 12.05
C ASP A 412 20.37 1.55 13.23
N GLY A 413 20.31 0.25 12.94
CA GLY A 413 19.97 -0.81 13.89
C GLY A 413 18.48 -1.11 14.02
N ILE A 414 17.60 -0.31 13.40
CA ILE A 414 16.15 -0.38 13.59
C ILE A 414 15.39 -0.32 12.25
N TRP A 415 15.50 0.77 11.51
CA TRP A 415 14.67 1.07 10.34
C TRP A 415 15.37 0.79 9.00
N GLY A 416 16.64 1.16 8.85
CA GLY A 416 17.27 1.17 7.53
C GLY A 416 18.63 1.84 7.48
N ILE A 417 19.11 2.00 6.24
CA ILE A 417 20.33 2.74 5.95
C ILE A 417 20.08 4.24 6.19
N TRP A 418 21.05 4.91 6.82
CA TRP A 418 20.97 6.35 7.07
C TRP A 418 20.81 7.17 5.76
N ASP A 419 20.14 8.33 5.85
CA ASP A 419 19.76 9.11 4.65
C ASP A 419 20.98 9.63 3.87
N GLU A 420 22.04 10.15 4.52
CA GLU A 420 23.24 10.64 3.83
C GLU A 420 23.87 9.59 2.90
N PRO A 421 24.34 8.43 3.39
CA PRO A 421 24.97 7.44 2.52
C PRO A 421 24.00 6.88 1.47
N PHE A 422 22.71 6.71 1.81
CA PHE A 422 21.72 6.19 0.87
C PHE A 422 21.41 7.19 -0.26
N PHE A 423 21.37 8.49 0.04
CA PHE A 423 21.21 9.55 -0.96
C PHE A 423 22.43 9.66 -1.88
N GLN A 424 23.64 9.42 -1.36
CA GLN A 424 24.84 9.35 -2.20
C GLN A 424 24.84 8.11 -3.10
N PHE A 425 24.43 6.96 -2.59
CA PHE A 425 24.21 5.76 -3.40
C PHE A 425 23.21 6.05 -4.54
N PHE A 426 22.09 6.71 -4.22
CA PHE A 426 21.09 7.10 -5.20
C PHE A 426 21.65 8.01 -6.30
N ALA A 427 22.38 9.08 -5.95
CA ALA A 427 23.00 9.97 -6.93
C ALA A 427 24.01 9.24 -7.84
N GLN A 428 24.78 8.30 -7.29
CA GLN A 428 25.76 7.52 -8.04
C GLN A 428 25.10 6.53 -9.00
N ASP A 429 24.05 5.85 -8.54
CA ASP A 429 23.37 4.83 -9.32
C ASP A 429 22.62 5.41 -10.51
N MET A 430 22.02 6.61 -10.37
CA MET A 430 21.38 7.32 -11.49
C MET A 430 22.32 7.61 -12.67
N ASN A 431 23.63 7.71 -12.46
CA ASN A 431 24.60 7.86 -13.56
C ASN A 431 24.69 6.64 -14.47
N ARG A 432 24.08 5.51 -14.08
CA ARG A 432 24.08 4.25 -14.85
C ARG A 432 22.77 4.00 -15.58
N LEU A 433 21.73 4.79 -15.32
CA LEU A 433 20.42 4.64 -15.95
C LEU A 433 20.43 5.23 -17.35
N ASN A 434 19.63 4.67 -18.24
CA ASN A 434 19.44 5.23 -19.57
C ASN A 434 18.48 6.42 -19.50
N GLU A 435 18.85 7.54 -20.11
CA GLU A 435 17.96 8.70 -20.24
C GLU A 435 16.93 8.48 -21.37
N PRO A 436 15.66 8.93 -21.20
CA PRO A 436 15.14 9.54 -19.97
C PRO A 436 14.85 8.49 -18.89
N PHE A 437 15.06 8.83 -17.62
CA PHE A 437 14.71 7.98 -16.49
C PHE A 437 13.70 8.63 -15.54
N PHE A 438 12.96 7.79 -14.82
CA PHE A 438 12.13 8.20 -13.69
C PHE A 438 12.56 7.46 -12.43
N THR A 439 13.05 8.22 -11.45
CA THR A 439 13.46 7.67 -10.17
C THR A 439 12.69 8.28 -9.02
N THR A 440 12.46 7.46 -8.00
CA THR A 440 11.85 7.90 -6.75
C THR A 440 12.70 7.47 -5.58
N ILE A 441 13.03 8.39 -4.69
CA ILE A 441 13.67 8.08 -3.41
C ILE A 441 12.75 8.42 -2.24
N PHE A 442 12.70 7.54 -1.25
CA PHE A 442 11.96 7.75 0.00
C PHE A 442 12.95 7.70 1.17
N SER A 443 13.15 8.85 1.82
CA SER A 443 14.00 9.01 3.01
C SER A 443 13.46 8.25 4.23
N LEU A 444 14.24 8.15 5.31
CA LEU A 444 13.91 7.24 6.42
C LEU A 444 14.32 7.76 7.80
N SER A 445 15.36 8.58 7.90
CA SER A 445 16.05 8.84 9.19
C SER A 445 15.21 9.63 10.20
N SER A 446 14.15 10.31 9.78
CA SER A 446 13.20 11.07 10.59
C SER A 446 12.16 10.20 11.34
N HIS A 447 12.54 9.00 11.78
CA HIS A 447 11.68 8.07 12.55
C HIS A 447 12.15 7.90 14.00
N HIS A 448 11.22 7.57 14.89
CA HIS A 448 11.53 7.20 16.29
C HIS A 448 12.51 6.01 16.31
N PRO A 449 13.65 6.03 17.03
CA PRO A 449 13.92 6.82 18.24
C PRO A 449 14.57 8.18 18.00
N PHE A 450 14.48 8.73 16.78
CA PHE A 450 14.99 10.05 16.41
C PHE A 450 16.49 10.19 16.72
N LYS A 451 17.26 9.26 16.14
CA LYS A 451 18.72 9.26 16.20
C LYS A 451 19.31 9.77 14.89
N VAL A 452 20.55 10.23 14.99
CA VAL A 452 21.43 10.54 13.84
C VAL A 452 22.68 9.66 13.97
N PRO A 453 23.48 9.48 12.91
CA PRO A 453 24.77 8.78 13.02
C PRO A 453 25.65 9.41 14.11
N GLU A 454 26.46 8.60 14.79
CA GLU A 454 27.33 9.04 15.91
C GLU A 454 28.20 10.25 15.55
N LYS A 455 28.76 10.27 14.33
CA LYS A 455 29.56 11.39 13.79
C LYS A 455 28.79 12.73 13.67
N TYR A 456 27.47 12.71 13.78
CA TYR A 456 26.58 13.87 13.69
C TYR A 456 25.86 14.19 15.00
N GLU A 457 26.19 13.53 16.11
CA GLU A 457 25.65 13.88 17.42
C GLU A 457 25.97 15.34 17.78
N GLY A 458 24.96 16.10 18.19
CA GLY A 458 25.09 17.51 18.56
C GLY A 458 25.36 18.48 17.40
N VAL A 459 25.33 18.03 16.14
CA VAL A 459 25.61 18.89 14.97
C VAL A 459 24.38 19.70 14.51
N PHE A 460 23.20 19.10 14.59
CA PHE A 460 21.96 19.72 14.09
C PHE A 460 21.16 20.36 15.21
N PRO A 461 20.44 21.48 14.92
CA PRO A 461 19.62 22.14 15.93
C PRO A 461 18.57 21.19 16.48
N GLU A 462 18.51 21.12 17.80
CA GLU A 462 17.38 20.51 18.49
C GLU A 462 16.25 21.54 18.62
N GLY A 463 15.04 21.06 18.82
CA GLY A 463 13.87 21.89 19.03
C GLY A 463 12.86 21.20 19.94
N PRO A 464 11.62 21.71 20.03
CA PRO A 464 10.59 21.15 20.90
C PRO A 464 10.27 19.67 20.61
N LEU A 465 10.59 19.19 19.40
CA LEU A 465 10.38 17.81 18.99
C LEU A 465 11.72 17.09 18.78
N PRO A 466 11.90 15.86 19.29
CA PRO A 466 13.13 15.07 19.06
C PRO A 466 13.45 14.85 17.57
N LEU A 467 12.43 14.90 16.70
CA LEU A 467 12.53 14.81 15.25
C LEU A 467 13.44 15.89 14.62
N HIS A 468 13.51 17.09 15.21
CA HIS A 468 14.11 18.27 14.57
C HIS A 468 15.58 18.07 14.16
N LYS A 469 16.38 17.37 14.98
CA LYS A 469 17.76 17.02 14.62
C LYS A 469 17.86 16.04 13.45
N CYS A 470 16.92 15.10 13.35
CA CYS A 470 16.85 14.18 12.22
C CYS A 470 16.46 14.92 10.94
N MET A 471 15.56 15.92 11.02
CA MET A 471 15.24 16.77 9.87
C MET A 471 16.46 17.56 9.39
N GLY A 472 17.23 18.16 10.30
CA GLY A 472 18.48 18.82 9.94
C GLY A 472 19.50 17.87 9.29
N TYR A 473 19.59 16.62 9.78
CA TYR A 473 20.43 15.59 9.17
C TYR A 473 19.98 15.22 7.75
N THR A 474 18.68 14.95 7.55
CA THR A 474 18.13 14.62 6.23
C THR A 474 18.18 15.81 5.27
N ASP A 475 18.01 17.05 5.74
CA ASP A 475 18.20 18.27 4.95
C ASP A 475 19.66 18.42 4.49
N MET A 476 20.62 18.14 5.36
CA MET A 476 22.04 18.08 4.99
C MET A 476 22.34 16.97 3.98
N ALA A 477 21.75 15.78 4.16
CA ALA A 477 21.85 14.68 3.18
C ALA A 477 21.29 15.09 1.81
N LEU A 478 20.16 15.80 1.80
CA LEU A 478 19.54 16.36 0.59
C LEU A 478 20.46 17.39 -0.07
N ARG A 479 21.10 18.28 0.69
CA ARG A 479 22.12 19.21 0.16
C ARG A 479 23.24 18.46 -0.53
N ARG A 480 23.83 17.46 0.13
CA ARG A 480 24.92 16.65 -0.44
C ARG A 480 24.47 15.88 -1.68
N PHE A 481 23.22 15.44 -1.73
CA PHE A 481 22.64 14.83 -2.93
C PHE A 481 22.67 15.82 -4.10
N PHE A 482 22.16 17.03 -3.93
CA PHE A 482 22.16 18.05 -4.99
C PHE A 482 23.58 18.50 -5.37
N GLU A 483 24.51 18.61 -4.42
CA GLU A 483 25.94 18.89 -4.70
C GLU A 483 26.60 17.81 -5.57
N SER A 484 26.24 16.54 -5.35
CA SER A 484 26.72 15.42 -6.16
C SER A 484 26.00 15.35 -7.52
N ALA A 485 24.67 15.51 -7.51
CA ALA A 485 23.83 15.46 -8.70
C ALA A 485 24.17 16.59 -9.68
N ALA A 486 24.45 17.81 -9.20
CA ALA A 486 24.80 18.96 -10.04
C ALA A 486 26.07 18.77 -10.90
N LYS A 487 26.89 17.76 -10.58
CA LYS A 487 28.09 17.40 -11.37
C LYS A 487 27.78 16.43 -12.50
N ALA A 488 26.60 15.83 -12.51
CA ALA A 488 26.22 14.82 -13.49
C ALA A 488 25.65 15.46 -14.78
N PRO A 489 25.88 14.84 -15.95
CA PRO A 489 25.42 15.39 -17.23
C PRO A 489 23.89 15.49 -17.34
N TRP A 490 23.17 14.57 -16.69
CA TRP A 490 21.70 14.52 -16.71
C TRP A 490 21.03 15.66 -15.91
N PHE A 491 21.72 16.29 -14.95
CA PHE A 491 21.12 17.19 -13.96
C PHE A 491 20.34 18.36 -14.56
N LYS A 492 20.90 18.99 -15.60
CA LYS A 492 20.28 20.16 -16.24
C LYS A 492 18.95 19.80 -16.93
N ASN A 493 18.84 18.57 -17.43
CA ASN A 493 17.64 18.05 -18.08
C ASN A 493 16.82 17.17 -17.12
N THR A 494 16.69 17.57 -15.86
CA THR A 494 15.92 16.82 -14.85
C THR A 494 14.88 17.69 -14.17
N LEU A 495 13.64 17.22 -14.14
CA LEU A 495 12.60 17.72 -13.26
C LEU A 495 12.73 17.03 -11.89
N PHE A 496 13.11 17.79 -10.88
CA PHE A 496 13.07 17.36 -9.48
C PHE A 496 11.73 17.75 -8.86
N ILE A 497 11.12 16.81 -8.15
CA ILE A 497 9.87 16.98 -7.44
C ILE A 497 10.14 16.62 -5.99
N ILE A 498 9.93 17.55 -5.07
CA ILE A 498 10.16 17.33 -3.64
C ILE A 498 8.82 17.43 -2.93
N THR A 499 8.50 16.41 -2.15
CA THR A 499 7.32 16.36 -1.28
C THR A 499 7.65 15.63 0.01
N ALA A 500 6.78 15.75 1.02
CA ALA A 500 6.78 14.82 2.15
C ALA A 500 5.74 13.70 1.94
N ASP A 501 5.84 12.63 2.72
CA ASP A 501 4.85 11.56 2.78
C ASP A 501 3.65 11.95 3.67
N HIS A 502 3.92 12.53 4.84
CA HIS A 502 2.94 13.13 5.75
C HIS A 502 3.61 14.11 6.72
N CYS A 503 2.80 14.75 7.56
CA CYS A 503 3.30 15.60 8.66
C CYS A 503 3.45 14.80 9.96
N THR A 504 4.22 15.34 10.90
CA THR A 504 4.39 14.78 12.25
C THR A 504 3.41 15.41 13.25
N ILE A 505 3.66 15.24 14.53
CA ILE A 505 2.94 15.91 15.63
C ILE A 505 3.28 17.41 15.58
N PRO A 506 2.29 18.31 15.51
CA PRO A 506 2.54 19.75 15.46
C PRO A 506 2.87 20.35 16.83
N PHE A 507 3.60 21.47 16.88
CA PHE A 507 3.90 22.17 18.14
C PHE A 507 3.41 23.63 18.20
N HIS A 508 3.30 24.32 17.06
CA HIS A 508 2.61 25.61 16.90
C HIS A 508 1.09 25.42 16.84
N GLU A 509 0.34 26.41 17.32
CA GLU A 509 -1.13 26.34 17.37
C GLU A 509 -1.77 26.33 15.98
N GLU A 510 -1.17 27.05 15.03
CA GLU A 510 -1.58 27.16 13.64
C GLU A 510 -1.61 25.79 12.95
N TYR A 511 -0.71 24.89 13.33
CA TYR A 511 -0.59 23.54 12.77
C TYR A 511 -1.39 22.47 13.51
N LYS A 512 -2.02 22.82 14.64
CA LYS A 512 -2.89 21.91 15.41
C LYS A 512 -4.31 21.81 14.84
N THR A 513 -4.64 22.61 13.83
CA THR A 513 -5.95 22.57 13.19
C THR A 513 -6.08 21.31 12.32
N PRO A 514 -7.30 20.78 12.09
CA PRO A 514 -7.44 19.57 11.30
C PRO A 514 -6.95 19.72 9.85
N VAL A 515 -6.96 20.93 9.27
CA VAL A 515 -6.46 21.18 7.91
C VAL A 515 -4.95 21.23 7.89
N GLU A 516 -4.36 22.04 8.77
CA GLU A 516 -2.92 22.24 8.81
C GLU A 516 -2.16 21.02 9.33
N SER A 517 -2.85 20.09 10.02
CA SER A 517 -2.31 18.78 10.34
C SER A 517 -1.95 17.92 9.10
N PHE A 518 -2.38 18.30 7.89
CA PHE A 518 -1.99 17.67 6.63
C PHE A 518 -1.01 18.51 5.80
N ALA A 519 -0.55 19.66 6.29
CA ALA A 519 0.30 20.56 5.52
C ALA A 519 1.74 20.04 5.31
N ILE A 520 2.15 19.90 4.05
CA ILE A 520 3.49 19.42 3.62
C ILE A 520 4.09 20.34 2.55
N PRO A 521 5.40 20.28 2.26
CA PRO A 521 5.94 20.91 1.07
C PRO A 521 5.53 20.12 -0.20
N ILE A 522 5.25 20.84 -1.28
CA ILE A 522 5.30 20.34 -2.66
C ILE A 522 6.03 21.41 -3.47
N LEU A 523 7.07 21.03 -4.19
CA LEU A 523 7.77 21.92 -5.12
C LEU A 523 8.32 21.19 -6.35
N PHE A 524 8.40 21.93 -7.44
CA PHE A 524 8.96 21.51 -8.71
C PHE A 524 10.20 22.36 -9.02
N TYR A 525 11.32 21.70 -9.25
CA TYR A 525 12.59 22.32 -9.58
C TYR A 525 13.14 21.73 -10.87
N LYS A 526 13.33 22.57 -11.88
CA LYS A 526 14.07 22.21 -13.10
C LYS A 526 15.00 23.36 -13.45
N PRO A 527 16.33 23.17 -13.41
CA PRO A 527 17.29 24.22 -13.73
C PRO A 527 16.97 24.89 -15.08
N ASP A 528 16.99 26.22 -15.10
CA ASP A 528 16.81 27.09 -16.28
C ASP A 528 15.47 26.99 -17.04
N GLU A 529 14.46 26.26 -16.54
CA GLU A 529 13.18 26.07 -17.25
C GLU A 529 11.93 26.34 -16.40
N ILE A 530 11.97 26.07 -15.09
CA ILE A 530 10.88 26.43 -14.18
C ILE A 530 11.23 27.75 -13.48
N GLU A 531 10.41 28.77 -13.70
CA GLU A 531 10.54 30.06 -13.00
C GLU A 531 10.26 29.90 -11.50
N PRO A 532 11.17 30.36 -10.62
CA PRO A 532 10.97 30.34 -9.18
C PRO A 532 9.78 31.20 -8.76
N ARG A 533 8.83 30.61 -8.04
CA ARG A 533 7.66 31.31 -7.51
C ARG A 533 7.02 30.55 -6.35
N MET A 534 6.42 31.29 -5.42
CA MET A 534 5.51 30.73 -4.43
C MET A 534 4.07 30.81 -4.97
N ASP A 535 3.42 29.66 -5.11
CA ASP A 535 2.03 29.53 -5.54
C ASP A 535 1.13 29.41 -4.29
N ASN A 536 0.14 30.30 -4.21
CA ASN A 536 -0.81 30.41 -3.10
C ASN A 536 -2.12 29.63 -3.34
N SER A 537 -2.18 28.82 -4.38
CA SER A 537 -3.31 27.95 -4.66
C SER A 537 -3.14 26.57 -4.02
N LEU A 538 -4.26 25.85 -3.91
CA LEU A 538 -4.30 24.51 -3.34
C LEU A 538 -3.49 23.51 -4.18
N ALA A 539 -2.72 22.67 -3.50
CA ALA A 539 -2.05 21.51 -4.08
C ALA A 539 -2.13 20.29 -3.13
N GLN A 540 -2.13 19.10 -3.70
CA GLN A 540 -2.12 17.84 -2.95
C GLN A 540 -1.15 16.83 -3.59
N GLN A 541 -0.68 15.84 -2.84
CA GLN A 541 0.14 14.73 -3.36
C GLN A 541 -0.46 14.06 -4.61
N THR A 542 -1.78 13.92 -4.68
CA THR A 542 -2.49 13.36 -5.84
C THR A 542 -2.28 14.15 -7.13
N ASP A 543 -1.92 15.41 -7.01
CA ASP A 543 -1.77 16.34 -8.14
C ASP A 543 -0.44 16.16 -8.86
N ILE A 544 0.53 15.46 -8.25
CA ILE A 544 1.88 15.27 -8.80
C ILE A 544 1.83 14.51 -10.12
N LEU A 545 1.13 13.35 -10.16
CA LEU A 545 1.01 12.55 -11.39
C LEU A 545 0.41 13.34 -12.58
N PRO A 546 -0.79 13.92 -12.50
CA PRO A 546 -1.34 14.65 -13.65
C PRO A 546 -0.51 15.88 -14.03
N THR A 547 0.11 16.55 -13.06
CA THR A 547 1.01 17.69 -13.32
C THR A 547 2.25 17.27 -14.11
N VAL A 548 2.89 16.16 -13.74
CA VAL A 548 4.04 15.60 -14.48
C VAL A 548 3.65 15.19 -15.89
N MET A 549 2.52 14.49 -16.05
CA MET A 549 2.04 14.06 -17.36
C MET A 549 1.75 15.26 -18.28
N SER A 550 1.20 16.35 -17.72
CA SER A 550 0.97 17.61 -18.43
C SER A 550 2.27 18.30 -18.81
N PHE A 551 3.23 18.38 -17.88
CA PHE A 551 4.54 19.00 -18.09
C PHE A 551 5.34 18.38 -19.25
N ILE A 552 5.28 17.05 -19.40
CA ILE A 552 6.03 16.32 -20.46
C ILE A 552 5.22 16.06 -21.75
N ASP A 553 4.03 16.66 -21.87
CA ASP A 553 3.08 16.40 -22.96
C ASP A 553 2.82 14.89 -23.18
N TYR A 554 2.48 14.17 -22.10
CA TYR A 554 2.22 12.73 -22.16
C TYR A 554 1.08 12.42 -23.15
N PRO A 555 1.24 11.49 -24.12
CA PRO A 555 0.36 11.42 -25.28
C PRO A 555 -0.84 10.47 -25.14
N TYR A 556 -0.93 9.70 -24.06
CA TYR A 556 -1.95 8.66 -23.91
C TYR A 556 -2.94 9.00 -22.78
N PRO A 557 -4.20 8.54 -22.86
CA PRO A 557 -5.11 8.72 -21.74
C PRO A 557 -4.67 7.94 -20.49
N PHE A 558 -5.01 8.48 -19.32
CA PHE A 558 -4.69 7.88 -18.02
C PHE A 558 -5.72 8.30 -16.97
N VAL A 559 -5.80 7.55 -15.87
CA VAL A 559 -6.64 7.89 -14.72
C VAL A 559 -5.80 8.59 -13.64
N ALA A 560 -6.23 9.75 -13.18
CA ALA A 560 -5.68 10.47 -12.03
C ALA A 560 -6.76 11.32 -11.35
N PHE A 561 -6.88 11.21 -10.03
CA PHE A 561 -7.84 11.97 -9.22
C PHE A 561 -7.39 13.39 -8.86
N GLY A 562 -6.10 13.69 -8.92
CA GLY A 562 -5.57 15.00 -8.59
C GLY A 562 -5.81 16.06 -9.67
N ASN A 563 -5.57 17.31 -9.29
CA ASN A 563 -5.58 18.46 -10.16
C ASN A 563 -4.31 18.49 -11.03
N ASP A 564 -4.44 18.87 -12.30
CA ASP A 564 -3.28 19.29 -13.10
C ASP A 564 -2.87 20.71 -12.69
N LEU A 565 -1.72 20.83 -12.00
CA LEU A 565 -1.20 22.11 -11.53
C LEU A 565 -0.53 22.93 -12.63
N TRP A 566 -0.08 22.29 -13.72
CA TRP A 566 0.65 22.91 -14.82
C TRP A 566 -0.29 23.67 -15.77
N SER A 567 -1.48 23.10 -16.02
CA SER A 567 -2.47 23.71 -16.90
C SER A 567 -3.16 24.91 -16.25
N ALA A 568 -2.96 26.09 -16.84
CA ALA A 568 -3.60 27.35 -16.44
C ALA A 568 -5.14 27.37 -16.59
N LYS A 569 -5.76 26.31 -17.13
CA LYS A 569 -7.21 26.22 -17.31
C LYS A 569 -7.96 25.72 -16.06
N ASN A 570 -7.23 25.21 -15.06
CA ASN A 570 -7.84 24.52 -13.93
C ASN A 570 -7.81 25.39 -12.66
N ASN A 571 -8.63 26.46 -12.64
CA ASN A 571 -8.72 27.40 -11.52
C ASN A 571 -9.53 26.86 -10.34
N LYS A 572 -10.11 25.65 -10.46
CA LYS A 572 -10.98 25.00 -9.48
C LYS A 572 -10.26 23.88 -8.74
N ARG A 573 -9.08 24.19 -8.19
CA ARG A 573 -8.26 23.22 -7.43
C ARG A 573 -8.96 22.85 -6.13
N PHE A 574 -8.84 21.58 -5.74
CA PHE A 574 -9.35 21.08 -4.48
C PHE A 574 -8.34 20.18 -3.77
N VAL A 575 -8.52 20.03 -2.47
CA VAL A 575 -7.81 19.02 -1.64
C VAL A 575 -8.88 18.16 -0.99
N ILE A 576 -8.66 16.85 -0.95
CA ILE A 576 -9.58 15.93 -0.26
C ILE A 576 -8.82 14.99 0.66
N ASN A 577 -9.24 14.93 1.93
CA ASN A 577 -8.70 14.04 2.95
C ASN A 577 -9.84 13.29 3.63
N TYR A 578 -9.51 12.19 4.31
CA TYR A 578 -10.43 11.52 5.22
C TYR A 578 -9.85 11.53 6.64
N PHE A 579 -10.54 12.18 7.56
CA PHE A 579 -10.08 12.42 8.92
C PHE A 579 -11.25 12.29 9.90
N ASN A 580 -11.06 11.54 10.98
CA ASN A 580 -12.07 11.32 12.03
C ASN A 580 -13.46 10.98 11.48
N GLU A 581 -13.51 9.98 10.61
CA GLU A 581 -14.74 9.50 9.96
C GLU A 581 -15.45 10.51 9.04
N SER A 582 -14.81 11.65 8.74
CA SER A 582 -15.33 12.71 7.87
C SER A 582 -14.41 12.98 6.68
N PHE A 583 -15.01 13.29 5.53
CA PHE A 583 -14.31 13.87 4.40
C PHE A 583 -14.05 15.34 4.66
N GLN A 584 -12.79 15.74 4.67
CA GLN A 584 -12.36 17.13 4.67
C GLN A 584 -12.06 17.54 3.23
N PHE A 585 -12.70 18.60 2.75
CA PHE A 585 -12.59 19.10 1.39
C PHE A 585 -12.22 20.57 1.37
N LEU A 586 -11.06 20.90 0.80
CA LEU A 586 -10.66 22.29 0.61
C LEU A 586 -11.01 22.71 -0.81
N TYR A 587 -11.67 23.85 -0.93
CA TYR A 587 -12.03 24.43 -2.21
C TYR A 587 -12.06 25.95 -2.07
N GLU A 588 -11.35 26.65 -2.96
CA GLU A 588 -11.06 28.09 -2.81
C GLU A 588 -10.38 28.36 -1.45
N ASN A 589 -10.96 29.21 -0.62
CA ASN A 589 -10.47 29.53 0.74
C ASN A 589 -11.27 28.81 1.84
N TYR A 590 -12.12 27.84 1.50
CA TYR A 590 -12.99 27.18 2.47
C TYR A 590 -12.59 25.72 2.73
N ALA A 591 -12.77 25.30 3.98
CA ALA A 591 -12.76 23.89 4.39
C ALA A 591 -14.19 23.42 4.66
N LEU A 592 -14.61 22.36 3.97
CA LEU A 592 -15.88 21.68 4.17
C LEU A 592 -15.62 20.33 4.85
N TYR A 593 -16.45 19.98 5.83
CA TYR A 593 -16.48 18.67 6.46
C TYR A 593 -17.79 17.97 6.11
N PHE A 594 -17.70 16.70 5.71
CA PHE A 594 -18.83 15.91 5.23
C PHE A 594 -18.79 14.51 5.82
N ASP A 595 -19.89 14.03 6.39
CA ASP A 595 -19.97 12.70 7.05
C ASP A 595 -20.37 11.55 6.09
N GLY A 596 -20.50 11.86 4.80
CA GLY A 596 -21.03 10.93 3.79
C GLY A 596 -22.50 11.20 3.43
N LYS A 597 -23.22 11.97 4.25
CA LYS A 597 -24.63 12.33 4.06
C LYS A 597 -24.86 13.84 4.07
N ASN A 598 -24.35 14.53 5.10
CA ASN A 598 -24.55 15.95 5.33
C ASN A 598 -23.21 16.69 5.50
N VAL A 599 -23.18 17.96 5.12
CA VAL A 599 -22.09 18.87 5.49
C VAL A 599 -22.21 19.16 6.98
N THR A 600 -21.15 18.89 7.74
CA THR A 600 -21.09 19.01 9.21
C THR A 600 -20.23 20.19 9.67
N GLY A 601 -19.42 20.78 8.79
CA GLY A 601 -18.74 22.05 9.05
C GLY A 601 -18.33 22.79 7.78
N ILE A 602 -18.34 24.13 7.87
CA ILE A 602 -17.79 25.03 6.86
C ILE A 602 -16.95 26.09 7.57
N TYR A 603 -15.70 26.28 7.15
CA TYR A 603 -14.78 27.24 7.74
C TYR A 603 -14.10 28.05 6.64
N ASP A 604 -13.93 29.36 6.88
CA ASP A 604 -13.16 30.27 6.02
C ASP A 604 -11.70 30.29 6.49
N LEU A 605 -10.79 29.69 5.72
CA LEU A 605 -9.38 29.54 6.11
C LEU A 605 -8.58 30.84 6.00
N GLU A 606 -9.10 31.84 5.29
CA GLU A 606 -8.43 33.15 5.16
C GLU A 606 -8.70 34.02 6.39
N HIS A 607 -9.95 34.05 6.86
CA HIS A 607 -10.37 34.88 8.00
C HIS A 607 -10.43 34.13 9.33
N ASP A 608 -10.55 32.81 9.31
CA ASP A 608 -10.57 31.91 10.48
C ASP A 608 -9.62 30.71 10.28
N PRO A 609 -8.30 30.95 10.16
CA PRO A 609 -7.31 29.88 9.92
C PRO A 609 -7.29 28.82 11.05
N LEU A 610 -7.72 29.19 12.26
CA LEU A 610 -7.81 28.29 13.41
C LEU A 610 -9.11 27.46 13.44
N GLN A 611 -10.03 27.67 12.50
CA GLN A 611 -11.30 26.93 12.37
C GLN A 611 -12.15 26.96 13.64
N LYS A 612 -12.27 28.13 14.26
CA LYS A 612 -13.02 28.32 15.51
C LYS A 612 -14.51 28.58 15.28
N HIS A 613 -14.89 29.09 14.10
CA HIS A 613 -16.24 29.55 13.80
C HIS A 613 -16.84 28.73 12.65
N ASN A 614 -17.73 27.79 12.97
CA ASN A 614 -18.45 27.01 11.96
C ASN A 614 -19.54 27.88 11.30
N LEU A 615 -19.49 27.98 9.97
CA LEU A 615 -20.35 28.83 9.15
C LEU A 615 -21.57 28.10 8.57
N ILE A 616 -21.86 26.87 8.99
CA ILE A 616 -23.10 26.17 8.59
C ILE A 616 -24.33 27.05 8.85
N GLY A 617 -25.22 27.12 7.86
CA GLY A 617 -26.43 27.94 7.90
C GLY A 617 -26.20 29.44 7.67
N GLN A 618 -24.94 29.89 7.62
CA GLN A 618 -24.55 31.28 7.32
C GLN A 618 -24.00 31.40 5.90
N VAL A 619 -23.21 30.41 5.48
CA VAL A 619 -22.61 30.32 4.15
C VAL A 619 -23.00 28.99 3.52
N ASP A 620 -23.36 29.01 2.24
CA ASP A 620 -23.57 27.82 1.43
C ASP A 620 -22.50 27.71 0.34
N LYS A 621 -22.05 26.48 0.08
CA LYS A 621 -21.00 26.16 -0.91
C LYS A 621 -21.46 24.99 -1.80
N PRO A 622 -22.56 25.16 -2.54
CA PRO A 622 -23.18 24.06 -3.30
C PRO A 622 -22.27 23.53 -4.41
N SER A 623 -21.42 24.39 -5.00
CA SER A 623 -20.44 23.95 -6.00
C SER A 623 -19.34 23.06 -5.40
N ALA A 624 -18.87 23.39 -4.20
CA ALA A 624 -17.86 22.59 -3.52
C ALA A 624 -18.45 21.25 -3.05
N GLU A 625 -19.66 21.26 -2.48
CA GLU A 625 -20.36 20.03 -2.10
C GLU A 625 -20.66 19.15 -3.31
N LYS A 626 -21.09 19.74 -4.43
CA LYS A 626 -21.34 19.01 -5.68
C LYS A 626 -20.06 18.32 -6.19
N LEU A 627 -18.94 19.04 -6.22
CA LEU A 627 -17.65 18.50 -6.62
C LEU A 627 -17.16 17.41 -5.64
N LEU A 628 -17.25 17.64 -4.33
CA LEU A 628 -16.90 16.67 -3.29
C LEU A 628 -17.65 15.34 -3.48
N LYS A 629 -18.97 15.39 -3.62
CA LYS A 629 -19.81 14.21 -3.85
C LYS A 629 -19.42 13.49 -5.15
N ALA A 630 -19.11 14.23 -6.21
CA ALA A 630 -18.68 13.65 -7.48
C ALA A 630 -17.33 12.93 -7.36
N VAL A 631 -16.35 13.54 -6.67
CA VAL A 631 -15.04 12.92 -6.39
C VAL A 631 -15.20 11.64 -5.58
N ILE A 632 -16.01 11.68 -4.50
CA ILE A 632 -16.29 10.51 -3.65
C ILE A 632 -16.93 9.38 -4.48
N GLN A 633 -17.96 9.69 -5.26
CA GLN A 633 -18.66 8.70 -6.08
C GLN A 633 -17.75 8.10 -7.16
N GLN A 634 -16.96 8.91 -7.88
CA GLN A 634 -15.98 8.42 -8.85
C GLN A 634 -14.95 7.50 -8.19
N TYR A 635 -14.42 7.90 -7.02
CA TYR A 635 -13.43 7.10 -6.32
C TYR A 635 -14.01 5.74 -5.89
N ILE A 636 -15.15 5.75 -5.18
CA ILE A 636 -15.79 4.53 -4.69
C ILE A 636 -16.17 3.60 -5.85
N SER A 637 -16.84 4.10 -6.88
CA SER A 637 -17.26 3.29 -8.03
C SER A 637 -16.06 2.67 -8.75
N ARG A 638 -14.96 3.42 -8.93
CA ARG A 638 -13.76 2.90 -9.60
C ARG A 638 -12.98 1.92 -8.75
N MET A 639 -12.94 2.12 -7.43
CA MET A 639 -12.36 1.15 -6.49
C MET A 639 -13.11 -0.18 -6.51
N ILE A 640 -14.44 -0.15 -6.44
CA ILE A 640 -15.26 -1.37 -6.48
C ILE A 640 -15.06 -2.12 -7.81
N ASN A 641 -15.14 -1.39 -8.93
CA ASN A 641 -15.18 -1.95 -10.28
C ASN A 641 -13.80 -2.15 -10.95
N ASP A 642 -12.68 -1.96 -10.23
CA ASP A 642 -11.32 -2.07 -10.78
C ASP A 642 -11.04 -1.14 -11.98
N ARG A 643 -11.51 0.11 -11.90
CA ARG A 643 -11.38 1.13 -12.97
C ARG A 643 -10.42 2.26 -12.60
N LEU A 644 -9.35 1.94 -11.85
CA LEU A 644 -8.26 2.87 -11.49
C LEU A 644 -7.15 2.91 -12.54
N ALA A 645 -7.25 2.09 -13.60
CA ALA A 645 -6.37 2.13 -14.75
C ALA A 645 -7.18 2.36 -16.04
N TRP A 646 -6.62 3.10 -16.99
CA TRP A 646 -7.12 3.25 -18.35
C TRP A 646 -6.75 2.03 -19.20
N ASN A 647 -7.75 1.23 -19.58
CA ASN A 647 -7.60 0.08 -20.48
C ASN A 647 -8.44 0.28 -21.76
N VAL A 648 -7.81 0.08 -22.92
CA VAL A 648 -8.47 0.20 -24.24
C VAL A 648 -9.44 -0.98 -24.51
N GLU A 649 -9.19 -2.15 -23.90
CA GLU A 649 -9.95 -3.38 -24.19
C GLU A 649 -11.31 -3.47 -23.46
N GLY A 650 -11.50 -2.73 -22.36
CA GLY A 650 -12.76 -2.75 -21.59
C GLY A 650 -13.86 -1.81 -22.11
N ASN A 651 -13.51 -0.79 -22.90
CA ASN A 651 -14.44 0.25 -23.34
C ASN A 651 -15.20 -0.08 -24.63
N LYS A 652 -15.17 -1.34 -25.11
CA LYS A 652 -15.98 -1.76 -26.26
C LYS A 652 -17.47 -1.95 -25.94
N HIS A 653 -17.88 -1.80 -24.68
CA HIS A 653 -19.28 -2.01 -24.26
C HIS A 653 -20.01 -0.77 -23.72
N ASP A 654 -19.36 0.39 -23.65
CA ASP A 654 -19.96 1.64 -23.15
C ASP A 654 -20.01 2.74 -24.24
N HIS A 655 -20.45 2.38 -25.44
CA HIS A 655 -20.88 3.32 -26.49
C HIS A 655 -22.32 3.03 -26.91
#